data_AF-A0A2V8VVC1-F1
#
_entry.id   AF-A0A2V8VVC1-F1
#
_cell.length_a   1.000
_cell.length_b   1.000
_cell.length_c   1.000
_cell.angle_alpha   90.00
_cell.angle_beta   90.00
_cell.angle_gamma   90.00
#
_symmetry.space_group_name_H-M   'P 1'
#
loop_
_entity.id
_entity.type
_entity.pdbx_description
1 polymer ?
#
loop_
_entity_poly.entity_id
_entity_poly.type
_entity_poly.pdbx_seq_one_letter_code
_entity_poly.pdbx_strand_id
1 'polypeptide(L)'
;MTKPGTDQLHGQLFVTGNSNAFNSRNPFEGPAAQPGYDSTQYSANLGGSLGKKASFFTNIERRNLNELNVIDAPFVDPTTFQITQFTDTVPNPRTRTNVSQRFDYLVTPGNTLTTRYQYWRNNESGNGVGAFSLPSLGYNLLETEHTFQMSDTQTLSSRTINETRFQFVRENNIQNPLNTAPTIQIQGAFVGGGSTSGLYNDVQNRNELQNITYMTFGKHSIKYGGRARVTKEEKSSDSRFNGVYSFGSRIDPTVSGCNVQNPPSTCPQISGLVAYQRTLQSIAAGNTPAQNGGGASFYALNFNTIGSAVADETWADGAVFLQDDWRIRPNVTISSGLRYETQNNLGDHADFAPRVGLAWGIDANGRNKSPKTVLRLGYGIFYDRFGSDLVLQQQLQNGVIQQQYLVQNPSFFDPARAVPPAQFLSSSTSPQTVYQINPNLRTPYTMQTGATLERQLTKSANLSVTYLNARGNHQFFTNFISANTIPPGATVAPPPSEILYEFQSEGVFKQNQLIVNSTIRMGAKLSLFGYYTLNYAKSDTSGASTIPSIPCPVVMSGPGGTPCGIAEDYGRASFDVRHRVFVGGSIGLPYDFRLSPFMIASSGAPFNITTGQDLYGNAVFNTRATPGNCSAGATGSKDTPYGCFNLVTLPGASVIPINDATGPGRFALNLRLSKTFGFGAKKESAAGGPRGGTFGRGPGGGGPRGGGGGGDHGGGMFGGAPSNYRYNLTFGVNARNVFNNVNVSNPVGNLSSPIFGESNGLAGGPFSSSTANRRIDLQVSFNF
;
A
#
# COMPACT_ATOMS: atom_id res chain seq x y z
N MET A 1 31.99 -3.87 -15.58
CA MET A 1 30.92 -3.60 -16.57
C MET A 1 31.09 -4.56 -17.72
N THR A 2 30.02 -5.22 -18.17
CA THR A 2 30.05 -6.00 -19.42
C THR A 2 30.33 -5.02 -20.55
N LYS A 3 31.30 -5.32 -21.41
CA LYS A 3 31.71 -4.40 -22.47
C LYS A 3 30.66 -4.43 -23.59
N PRO A 4 30.07 -3.30 -23.99
CA PRO A 4 29.14 -3.29 -25.11
C PRO A 4 29.78 -3.88 -26.37
N GLY A 5 28.98 -4.61 -27.16
CA GLY A 5 29.43 -5.20 -28.43
C GLY A 5 30.12 -6.56 -28.32
N THR A 6 30.17 -7.18 -27.14
CA THR A 6 30.72 -8.55 -26.96
C THR A 6 29.66 -9.63 -26.83
N ASP A 7 28.39 -9.25 -26.70
CA ASP A 7 27.31 -10.22 -26.44
C ASP A 7 26.92 -10.95 -27.73
N GLN A 8 26.79 -12.27 -27.61
CA GLN A 8 26.17 -13.10 -28.65
C GLN A 8 24.64 -12.91 -28.61
N LEU A 9 23.99 -13.15 -29.75
CA LEU A 9 22.52 -13.12 -29.80
C LEU A 9 21.95 -14.21 -28.89
N HIS A 10 21.11 -13.80 -27.95
CA HIS A 10 20.42 -14.68 -27.00
C HIS A 10 19.02 -14.14 -26.71
N GLY A 11 18.13 -15.01 -26.25
CA GLY A 11 16.78 -14.61 -25.92
C GLY A 11 15.98 -15.68 -25.20
N GLN A 12 14.81 -15.28 -24.74
CA GLN A 12 13.85 -16.13 -24.06
C GLN A 12 12.44 -15.83 -24.55
N LEU A 13 11.65 -16.88 -24.77
CA LEU A 13 10.20 -16.83 -24.89
C LEU A 13 9.59 -17.51 -23.67
N PHE A 14 8.56 -16.93 -23.09
CA PHE A 14 7.87 -17.44 -21.92
C PHE A 14 6.37 -17.26 -22.07
N VAL A 15 5.62 -18.33 -21.75
CA VAL A 15 4.17 -18.29 -21.65
C VAL A 15 3.76 -18.96 -20.34
N THR A 16 2.84 -18.32 -19.62
CA THR A 16 2.15 -18.93 -18.49
C THR A 16 0.67 -18.69 -18.60
N GLY A 17 -0.15 -19.64 -18.18
CA GLY A 17 -1.60 -19.48 -18.19
C GLY A 17 -2.32 -20.33 -17.17
N ASN A 18 -3.57 -19.94 -16.89
CA ASN A 18 -4.49 -20.62 -15.99
C ASN A 18 -5.93 -20.37 -16.46
N SER A 19 -6.84 -21.28 -16.14
CA SER A 19 -8.29 -21.12 -16.33
C SER A 19 -9.02 -21.48 -15.03
N ASN A 20 -10.26 -21.01 -14.89
CA ASN A 20 -11.11 -21.27 -13.74
C ASN A 20 -11.19 -22.75 -13.32
N ALA A 21 -11.17 -23.69 -14.28
CA ALA A 21 -11.23 -25.13 -14.03
C ALA A 21 -10.07 -25.67 -13.16
N PHE A 22 -8.94 -24.96 -13.09
CA PHE A 22 -7.79 -25.36 -12.28
C PHE A 22 -7.79 -24.76 -10.86
N ASN A 23 -8.81 -23.96 -10.52
CA ASN A 23 -8.82 -23.14 -9.31
C ASN A 23 -9.89 -23.61 -8.33
N SER A 24 -9.73 -23.25 -7.06
CA SER A 24 -10.80 -23.42 -6.08
C SER A 24 -11.72 -22.19 -6.06
N ARG A 25 -12.97 -22.40 -5.65
CA ARG A 25 -13.96 -21.33 -5.44
C ARG A 25 -13.51 -20.39 -4.31
N ASN A 26 -13.94 -19.13 -4.38
CA ASN A 26 -13.84 -18.22 -3.24
C ASN A 26 -14.95 -18.58 -2.23
N PRO A 27 -14.68 -18.77 -0.94
CA PRO A 27 -15.72 -19.09 0.05
C PRO A 27 -16.76 -17.99 0.28
N PHE A 28 -16.49 -16.75 -0.13
CA PHE A 28 -17.42 -15.62 -0.03
C PHE A 28 -18.28 -15.44 -1.28
N GLU A 29 -18.12 -16.30 -2.30
CA GLU A 29 -18.99 -16.22 -3.46
C GLU A 29 -20.36 -16.84 -3.17
N GLY A 30 -21.41 -16.23 -3.72
CA GLY A 30 -22.78 -16.69 -3.56
C GLY A 30 -23.07 -18.04 -4.22
N PRO A 31 -24.29 -18.57 -4.08
CA PRO A 31 -24.70 -19.84 -4.68
C PRO A 31 -24.75 -19.81 -6.22
N ALA A 32 -24.71 -18.62 -6.83
CA ALA A 32 -24.71 -18.45 -8.27
C ALA A 32 -23.52 -19.14 -8.96
N ALA A 33 -23.70 -19.48 -10.24
CA ALA A 33 -22.64 -20.04 -11.05
C ALA A 33 -21.55 -18.98 -11.28
N GLN A 34 -20.31 -19.30 -10.90
CA GLN A 34 -19.17 -18.41 -11.07
C GLN A 34 -18.92 -18.14 -12.58
N PRO A 35 -18.81 -16.86 -13.00
CA PRO A 35 -18.45 -16.54 -14.38
C PRO A 35 -17.10 -17.17 -14.79
N GLY A 36 -16.97 -17.53 -16.06
CA GLY A 36 -15.71 -18.01 -16.60
C GLY A 36 -14.62 -16.94 -16.55
N TYR A 37 -13.40 -17.35 -16.20
CA TYR A 37 -12.23 -16.46 -16.19
C TYR A 37 -10.95 -17.25 -16.49
N ASP A 38 -9.95 -16.53 -16.99
CA ASP A 38 -8.65 -17.06 -17.39
C ASP A 38 -7.57 -16.00 -17.21
N SER A 39 -6.31 -16.42 -17.13
CA SER A 39 -5.23 -15.46 -17.23
C SER A 39 -4.07 -16.03 -18.01
N THR A 40 -3.44 -15.18 -18.80
CA THR A 40 -2.26 -15.50 -19.60
C THR A 40 -1.20 -14.41 -19.44
N GLN A 41 0.06 -14.82 -19.46
CA GLN A 41 1.20 -13.91 -19.57
C GLN A 41 2.13 -14.44 -20.65
N TYR A 42 2.51 -13.53 -21.54
CA TYR A 42 3.50 -13.72 -22.58
C TYR A 42 4.68 -12.80 -22.27
N SER A 43 5.89 -13.32 -22.40
CA SER A 43 7.10 -12.52 -22.27
C SER A 43 8.13 -12.99 -23.30
N ALA A 44 8.78 -12.04 -23.93
CA ALA A 44 9.82 -12.27 -24.92
C ALA A 44 10.95 -11.28 -24.71
N ASN A 45 12.19 -11.76 -24.71
CA ASN A 45 13.35 -10.89 -24.73
C ASN A 45 14.38 -11.35 -25.77
N LEU A 46 15.13 -10.37 -26.27
CA LEU A 46 16.17 -10.55 -27.27
C LEU A 46 17.30 -9.57 -26.98
N GLY A 47 18.53 -10.06 -26.92
CA GLY A 47 19.71 -9.22 -26.73
C GLY A 47 20.89 -9.71 -27.53
N GLY A 48 21.77 -8.79 -27.88
CA GLY A 48 22.99 -9.10 -28.64
C GLY A 48 23.79 -7.86 -28.99
N SER A 49 24.86 -8.06 -29.75
CA SER A 49 25.69 -6.98 -30.28
C SER A 49 25.16 -6.44 -31.63
N LEU A 50 25.23 -5.11 -31.81
CA LEU A 50 25.01 -4.42 -33.09
C LEU A 50 26.35 -4.13 -33.81
N GLY A 51 27.47 -4.44 -33.17
CA GLY A 51 28.83 -4.20 -33.64
C GLY A 51 29.80 -4.27 -32.47
N LYS A 52 31.07 -3.92 -32.69
CA LYS A 52 32.13 -4.04 -31.65
C LYS A 52 32.01 -3.07 -30.47
N LYS A 53 31.13 -2.07 -30.57
CA LYS A 53 30.95 -0.99 -29.59
C LYS A 53 29.51 -0.84 -29.09
N ALA A 54 28.57 -1.63 -29.60
CA ALA A 54 27.15 -1.43 -29.35
C ALA A 54 26.46 -2.76 -29.03
N SER A 55 25.64 -2.77 -27.99
CA SER A 55 24.71 -3.85 -27.65
C SER A 55 23.29 -3.32 -27.61
N PHE A 56 22.32 -4.21 -27.83
CA PHE A 56 20.90 -3.92 -27.65
C PHE A 56 20.27 -4.97 -26.74
N PHE A 57 19.17 -4.58 -26.09
CA PHE A 57 18.29 -5.50 -25.39
C PHE A 57 16.84 -5.03 -25.53
N THR A 58 15.98 -5.92 -25.99
CA THR A 58 14.54 -5.69 -26.15
C THR A 58 13.81 -6.66 -25.24
N ASN A 59 12.80 -6.15 -24.51
CA ASN A 59 11.91 -6.97 -23.71
C ASN A 59 10.46 -6.54 -23.91
N ILE A 60 9.60 -7.51 -24.18
CA ILE A 60 8.16 -7.35 -24.41
C ILE A 60 7.44 -8.28 -23.43
N GLU A 61 6.45 -7.74 -22.74
CA GLU A 61 5.60 -8.48 -21.83
C GLU A 61 4.14 -8.06 -22.01
N ARG A 62 3.25 -9.04 -22.12
CA ARG A 62 1.80 -8.85 -22.15
C ARG A 62 1.16 -9.78 -21.15
N ARG A 63 0.33 -9.24 -20.25
CA ARG A 63 -0.53 -10.01 -19.34
C ARG A 63 -1.98 -9.71 -19.67
N ASN A 64 -2.77 -10.76 -19.84
CA ASN A 64 -4.22 -10.69 -19.86
C ASN A 64 -4.70 -11.39 -18.59
N LEU A 65 -5.30 -10.64 -17.68
CA LEU A 65 -5.72 -11.08 -16.36
C LEU A 65 -7.24 -10.92 -16.31
N ASN A 66 -8.00 -11.96 -16.63
CA ASN A 66 -9.42 -11.96 -16.37
C ASN A 66 -9.60 -12.52 -14.96
N GLU A 67 -9.91 -11.65 -14.02
CA GLU A 67 -10.15 -11.97 -12.62
C GLU A 67 -11.62 -11.65 -12.29
N LEU A 68 -12.08 -12.09 -11.12
CA LEU A 68 -13.39 -11.79 -10.57
C LEU A 68 -13.26 -11.00 -9.27
N ASN A 69 -14.13 -10.03 -9.10
CA ASN A 69 -14.40 -9.37 -7.82
C ASN A 69 -15.57 -10.08 -7.13
N VAL A 70 -15.39 -10.38 -5.84
CA VAL A 70 -16.39 -11.08 -5.02
C VAL A 70 -16.95 -10.10 -4.01
N ILE A 71 -18.27 -10.02 -3.97
CA ILE A 71 -19.04 -9.15 -3.09
C ILE A 71 -19.75 -10.03 -2.08
N ASP A 72 -19.68 -9.63 -0.82
CA ASP A 72 -20.39 -10.25 0.29
C ASP A 72 -20.72 -9.16 1.31
N ALA A 73 -21.98 -8.71 1.29
CA ALA A 73 -22.39 -7.49 1.96
C ALA A 73 -23.81 -7.59 2.52
N PRO A 74 -24.05 -7.21 3.80
CA PRO A 74 -25.39 -6.94 4.29
C PRO A 74 -26.04 -5.84 3.44
N PHE A 75 -27.24 -6.08 2.94
CA PHE A 75 -27.90 -5.24 1.94
C PHE A 75 -29.37 -5.03 2.26
N VAL A 76 -29.91 -3.87 1.88
CA VAL A 76 -31.36 -3.61 1.92
C VAL A 76 -31.86 -3.54 0.49
N ASP A 77 -32.78 -4.44 0.15
CA ASP A 77 -33.47 -4.39 -1.13
C ASP A 77 -34.34 -3.11 -1.20
N PRO A 78 -34.11 -2.21 -2.17
CA PRO A 78 -34.83 -0.95 -2.27
C PRO A 78 -36.31 -1.11 -2.63
N THR A 79 -36.76 -2.31 -3.03
CA THR A 79 -38.14 -2.60 -3.42
C THR A 79 -38.93 -3.32 -2.32
N THR A 80 -38.34 -4.35 -1.71
CA THR A 80 -38.99 -5.16 -0.66
C THR A 80 -38.70 -4.66 0.76
N PHE A 81 -37.71 -3.77 0.89
CA PHE A 81 -37.18 -3.25 2.16
C PHE A 81 -36.63 -4.34 3.10
N GLN A 82 -36.39 -5.55 2.62
CA GLN A 82 -35.84 -6.62 3.44
C GLN A 82 -34.33 -6.48 3.56
N ILE A 83 -33.81 -6.72 4.77
CA ILE A 83 -32.39 -6.87 5.01
C ILE A 83 -32.00 -8.30 4.63
N THR A 84 -31.05 -8.42 3.71
CA THR A 84 -30.56 -9.70 3.17
C THR A 84 -29.04 -9.67 3.07
N GLN A 85 -28.43 -10.79 2.72
CA GLN A 85 -27.03 -10.84 2.31
C GLN A 85 -26.95 -10.73 0.79
N PHE A 86 -26.32 -9.69 0.25
CA PHE A 86 -26.02 -9.58 -1.16
C PHE A 86 -24.66 -10.22 -1.45
N THR A 87 -24.68 -11.26 -2.29
CA THR A 87 -23.48 -11.92 -2.78
C THR A 87 -23.47 -11.91 -4.30
N ASP A 88 -22.35 -11.52 -4.89
CA ASP A 88 -22.19 -11.47 -6.34
C ASP A 88 -20.73 -11.66 -6.75
N THR A 89 -20.52 -12.13 -7.98
CA THR A 89 -19.21 -12.35 -8.58
C THR A 89 -19.16 -11.66 -9.94
N VAL A 90 -18.40 -10.58 -10.03
CA VAL A 90 -18.37 -9.71 -11.20
C VAL A 90 -17.00 -9.74 -11.89
N PRO A 91 -16.94 -9.85 -13.23
CA PRO A 91 -15.67 -9.80 -13.95
C PRO A 91 -14.90 -8.49 -13.77
N ASN A 92 -13.59 -8.61 -13.55
CA ASN A 92 -12.63 -7.51 -13.48
C ASN A 92 -11.45 -7.83 -14.42
N PRO A 93 -11.63 -7.67 -15.75
CA PRO A 93 -10.55 -7.92 -16.69
C PRO A 93 -9.51 -6.79 -16.63
N ARG A 94 -8.25 -7.20 -16.66
CA ARG A 94 -7.08 -6.33 -16.68
C ARG A 94 -6.12 -6.76 -17.78
N THR A 95 -5.59 -5.80 -18.52
CA THR A 95 -4.52 -6.04 -19.47
C THR A 95 -3.34 -5.14 -19.20
N ARG A 96 -2.14 -5.73 -19.14
CA ARG A 96 -0.88 -5.01 -18.90
C ARG A 96 0.09 -5.29 -20.03
N THR A 97 0.63 -4.23 -20.61
CA THR A 97 1.66 -4.30 -21.65
C THR A 97 2.89 -3.55 -21.17
N ASN A 98 4.06 -4.15 -21.31
CA ASN A 98 5.34 -3.50 -21.06
C ASN A 98 6.25 -3.79 -22.26
N VAL A 99 6.78 -2.74 -22.88
CA VAL A 99 7.75 -2.84 -23.96
C VAL A 99 8.93 -1.98 -23.58
N SER A 100 10.13 -2.54 -23.61
CA SER A 100 11.35 -1.80 -23.30
C SER A 100 12.43 -2.11 -24.32
N GLN A 101 13.14 -1.04 -24.71
CA GLN A 101 14.29 -1.09 -25.59
C GLN A 101 15.46 -0.42 -24.89
N ARG A 102 16.60 -1.10 -24.84
CA ARG A 102 17.85 -0.59 -24.30
C ARG A 102 18.95 -0.67 -25.35
N PHE A 103 19.81 0.34 -25.36
CA PHE A 103 21.06 0.35 -26.10
C PHE A 103 22.21 0.72 -25.18
N ASP A 104 23.30 -0.03 -25.29
CA ASP A 104 24.56 0.25 -24.61
C ASP A 104 25.62 0.56 -25.66
N TYR A 105 26.29 1.71 -25.55
CA TYR A 105 27.27 2.18 -26.51
C TYR A 105 28.57 2.56 -25.82
N LEU A 106 29.68 1.98 -26.28
CA LEU A 106 31.03 2.28 -25.81
C LEU A 106 31.58 3.48 -26.58
N VAL A 107 31.42 4.69 -26.01
CA VAL A 107 31.87 5.96 -26.61
C VAL A 107 33.40 5.97 -26.70
N THR A 108 34.07 5.66 -25.58
CA THR A 108 35.52 5.45 -25.49
C THR A 108 35.79 4.20 -24.63
N PRO A 109 37.02 3.65 -24.57
CA PRO A 109 37.30 2.50 -23.70
C PRO A 109 36.97 2.71 -22.21
N GLY A 110 36.92 3.96 -21.74
CA GLY A 110 36.56 4.34 -20.37
C GLY A 110 35.19 4.99 -20.23
N ASN A 111 34.41 5.14 -21.31
CA ASN A 111 33.08 5.77 -21.26
C ASN A 111 32.02 4.89 -21.95
N THR A 112 30.99 4.52 -21.19
CA THR A 112 29.81 3.82 -21.69
C THR A 112 28.56 4.67 -21.54
N LEU A 113 27.84 4.88 -22.64
CA LEU A 113 26.53 5.50 -22.68
C LEU A 113 25.44 4.42 -22.77
N THR A 114 24.46 4.47 -21.90
CA THR A 114 23.26 3.61 -21.92
C THR A 114 22.03 4.48 -22.18
N THR A 115 21.18 4.06 -23.10
CA THR A 115 19.85 4.66 -23.31
C THR A 115 18.78 3.59 -23.18
N ARG A 116 17.64 3.96 -22.61
CA ARG A 116 16.48 3.08 -22.48
C ARG A 116 15.20 3.87 -22.73
N TYR A 117 14.31 3.25 -23.48
CA TYR A 117 12.92 3.66 -23.55
C TYR A 117 12.03 2.52 -23.06
N GLN A 118 11.04 2.84 -22.26
CA GLN A 118 10.03 1.92 -21.78
C GLN A 118 8.64 2.52 -21.98
N TYR A 119 7.75 1.71 -22.55
CA TYR A 119 6.33 1.98 -22.64
C TYR A 119 5.58 0.97 -21.79
N TRP A 120 4.76 1.48 -20.89
CA TRP A 120 3.87 0.67 -20.07
C TRP A 120 2.44 1.14 -20.24
N ARG A 121 1.52 0.18 -20.38
CA ARG A 121 0.09 0.44 -20.47
C ARG A 121 -0.67 -0.57 -19.64
N ASN A 122 -1.62 -0.08 -18.86
CA ASN A 122 -2.53 -0.87 -18.06
C ASN A 122 -3.96 -0.44 -18.34
N ASN A 123 -4.82 -1.41 -18.62
CA ASN A 123 -6.24 -1.16 -18.87
C ASN A 123 -7.04 -2.13 -18.00
N GLU A 124 -7.85 -1.58 -17.11
CA GLU A 124 -8.64 -2.32 -16.12
C GLU A 124 -10.11 -1.90 -16.23
N SER A 125 -11.02 -2.84 -16.01
CA SER A 125 -12.46 -2.58 -16.07
C SER A 125 -13.19 -3.13 -14.85
N GLY A 126 -14.19 -2.40 -14.36
CA GLY A 126 -14.95 -2.80 -13.17
C GLY A 126 -14.14 -2.78 -11.87
N ASN A 127 -13.20 -1.85 -11.74
CA ASN A 127 -12.41 -1.63 -10.52
C ASN A 127 -13.24 -0.99 -9.42
N GLY A 128 -12.76 -1.07 -8.18
CA GLY A 128 -13.44 -0.50 -7.01
C GLY A 128 -14.63 -1.32 -6.51
N VAL A 129 -14.79 -2.55 -6.98
CA VAL A 129 -15.88 -3.46 -6.63
C VAL A 129 -15.36 -4.62 -5.77
N GLY A 130 -16.16 -5.09 -4.81
CA GLY A 130 -15.83 -6.23 -3.95
C GLY A 130 -16.03 -5.95 -2.46
N ALA A 131 -16.09 -7.01 -1.65
CA ALA A 131 -16.44 -6.94 -0.23
C ALA A 131 -17.76 -6.18 -0.04
N PHE A 132 -17.73 -4.95 0.49
CA PHE A 132 -18.90 -4.08 0.66
C PHE A 132 -19.26 -3.21 -0.56
N SER A 133 -18.38 -3.11 -1.55
CA SER A 133 -18.57 -2.22 -2.70
C SER A 133 -19.36 -2.94 -3.79
N LEU A 134 -20.59 -2.48 -4.03
CA LEU A 134 -21.51 -3.06 -5.01
C LEU A 134 -21.05 -2.78 -6.46
N PRO A 135 -21.53 -3.54 -7.46
CA PRO A 135 -21.07 -3.41 -8.85
C PRO A 135 -21.28 -2.01 -9.45
N SER A 136 -22.30 -1.29 -8.97
CA SER A 136 -22.63 0.05 -9.47
C SER A 136 -21.52 1.09 -9.22
N LEU A 137 -20.65 0.86 -8.23
CA LEU A 137 -19.49 1.71 -7.95
C LEU A 137 -18.31 1.51 -8.90
N GLY A 138 -18.41 0.51 -9.78
CA GLY A 138 -17.32 0.14 -10.65
C GLY A 138 -16.83 1.32 -11.49
N TYR A 139 -15.55 1.30 -11.84
CA TYR A 139 -14.96 2.22 -12.79
C TYR A 139 -13.93 1.53 -13.69
N ASN A 140 -13.65 2.13 -14.84
CA ASN A 140 -12.61 1.70 -15.75
C ASN A 140 -11.39 2.60 -15.58
N LEU A 141 -10.19 2.01 -15.66
CA LEU A 141 -8.93 2.70 -15.45
C LEU A 141 -8.01 2.43 -16.65
N LEU A 142 -7.47 3.49 -17.23
CA LEU A 142 -6.45 3.43 -18.27
C LEU A 142 -5.22 4.22 -17.82
N GLU A 143 -4.13 3.51 -17.59
CA GLU A 143 -2.84 4.10 -17.25
C GLU A 143 -1.86 3.88 -18.39
N THR A 144 -1.12 4.93 -18.74
CA THR A 144 -0.03 4.88 -19.72
C THR A 144 1.19 5.58 -19.16
N GLU A 145 2.35 4.97 -19.31
CA GLU A 145 3.64 5.53 -18.87
C GLU A 145 4.65 5.43 -20.01
N HIS A 146 5.34 6.54 -20.24
CA HIS A 146 6.51 6.63 -21.11
C HIS A 146 7.72 7.02 -20.26
N THR A 147 8.71 6.13 -20.20
CA THR A 147 9.95 6.36 -19.46
C THR A 147 11.12 6.39 -20.42
N PHE A 148 11.82 7.52 -20.48
CA PHE A 148 13.11 7.65 -21.16
C PHE A 148 14.22 7.80 -20.12
N GLN A 149 15.29 7.04 -20.28
CA GLN A 149 16.45 7.07 -19.39
C GLN A 149 17.74 7.11 -20.19
N MET A 150 18.70 7.89 -19.69
CA MET A 150 20.04 7.97 -20.25
C MET A 150 21.05 7.95 -19.09
N SER A 151 22.11 7.14 -19.21
CA SER A 151 23.16 7.01 -18.22
C SER A 151 24.52 7.05 -18.90
N ASP A 152 25.39 7.96 -18.48
CA ASP A 152 26.77 8.09 -18.92
C ASP A 152 27.70 7.70 -17.77
N THR A 153 28.47 6.62 -17.97
CA THR A 153 29.37 6.05 -16.95
C THR A 153 30.81 6.16 -17.42
N GLN A 154 31.59 7.00 -16.73
CA GLN A 154 32.97 7.32 -17.04
C GLN A 154 33.93 6.75 -16.00
N THR A 155 34.90 5.96 -16.45
CA THR A 155 36.05 5.53 -15.66
C THR A 155 37.17 6.56 -15.84
N LEU A 156 37.18 7.60 -15.00
CA LEU A 156 38.14 8.71 -15.09
C LEU A 156 39.57 8.28 -14.73
N SER A 157 39.70 7.30 -13.83
CA SER A 157 40.98 6.67 -13.47
C SER A 157 40.74 5.24 -12.98
N SER A 158 41.80 4.50 -12.67
CA SER A 158 41.68 3.17 -12.02
C SER A 158 41.03 3.22 -10.63
N ARG A 159 40.83 4.41 -10.06
CA ARG A 159 40.29 4.64 -8.71
C ARG A 159 39.05 5.52 -8.67
N THR A 160 38.61 6.05 -9.82
CA THR A 160 37.54 7.04 -9.91
C THR A 160 36.56 6.68 -11.01
N ILE A 161 35.28 6.60 -10.65
CA ILE A 161 34.17 6.40 -11.59
C ILE A 161 33.15 7.51 -11.36
N ASN A 162 32.74 8.19 -12.43
CA ASN A 162 31.65 9.16 -12.43
C ASN A 162 30.46 8.59 -13.22
N GLU A 163 29.26 8.77 -12.70
CA GLU A 163 28.03 8.34 -13.35
C GLU A 163 27.01 9.49 -13.33
N THR A 164 26.55 9.87 -14.52
CA THR A 164 25.49 10.87 -14.70
C THR A 164 24.27 10.21 -15.31
N ARG A 165 23.09 10.47 -14.74
CA ARG A 165 21.82 9.88 -15.15
C ARG A 165 20.78 10.95 -15.37
N PHE A 166 20.07 10.86 -16.49
CA PHE A 166 18.88 11.62 -16.77
C PHE A 166 17.69 10.67 -16.93
N GLN A 167 16.54 11.05 -16.40
CA GLN A 167 15.27 10.36 -16.60
C GLN A 167 14.16 11.37 -16.89
N PHE A 168 13.38 11.06 -17.91
CA PHE A 168 12.07 11.65 -18.16
C PHE A 168 11.00 10.58 -18.02
N VAL A 169 9.94 10.88 -17.27
CA VAL A 169 8.76 10.03 -17.13
C VAL A 169 7.54 10.87 -17.44
N ARG A 170 6.66 10.36 -18.32
CA ARG A 170 5.32 10.87 -18.53
C ARG A 170 4.30 9.81 -18.18
N GLU A 171 3.50 10.08 -17.16
CA GLU A 171 2.40 9.23 -16.72
C GLU A 171 1.08 9.92 -17.09
N ASN A 172 0.11 9.15 -17.56
CA ASN A 172 -1.25 9.60 -17.82
C ASN A 172 -2.22 8.55 -17.28
N ASN A 173 -3.10 8.99 -16.40
CA ASN A 173 -4.07 8.17 -15.70
C ASN A 173 -5.48 8.70 -15.92
N ILE A 174 -6.32 7.88 -16.57
CA ILE A 174 -7.70 8.21 -16.89
C ILE A 174 -8.62 7.20 -16.21
N GLN A 175 -9.59 7.71 -15.44
CA GLN A 175 -10.63 6.92 -14.81
C GLN A 175 -12.00 7.33 -15.32
N ASN A 176 -12.87 6.35 -15.60
CA ASN A 176 -14.25 6.57 -15.99
C ASN A 176 -15.20 5.74 -15.11
N PRO A 177 -16.12 6.37 -14.37
CA PRO A 177 -17.08 5.66 -13.53
C PRO A 177 -18.13 4.95 -14.39
N LEU A 178 -18.61 3.79 -13.96
CA LEU A 178 -19.71 3.07 -14.63
C LEU A 178 -21.08 3.70 -14.31
N ASN A 179 -21.20 4.39 -13.17
CA ASN A 179 -22.40 5.10 -12.75
C ASN A 179 -22.01 6.42 -12.07
N THR A 180 -22.71 7.50 -12.43
CA THR A 180 -22.52 8.86 -11.91
C THR A 180 -23.64 9.31 -10.96
N ALA A 181 -24.56 8.41 -10.58
CA ALA A 181 -25.54 8.66 -9.54
C ALA A 181 -24.85 8.97 -8.20
N PRO A 182 -25.54 9.60 -7.22
CA PRO A 182 -24.99 9.79 -5.89
C PRO A 182 -24.48 8.49 -5.27
N THR A 183 -23.39 8.59 -4.51
CA THR A 183 -22.88 7.45 -3.74
C THR A 183 -23.74 7.27 -2.50
N ILE A 184 -24.15 6.03 -2.22
CA ILE A 184 -24.85 5.64 -0.99
C ILE A 184 -23.87 4.82 -0.15
N GLN A 185 -23.39 5.39 0.95
CA GLN A 185 -22.43 4.77 1.86
C GLN A 185 -23.10 4.37 3.17
N ILE A 186 -23.30 3.07 3.36
CA ILE A 186 -23.87 2.50 4.59
C ILE A 186 -22.73 1.97 5.46
N GLN A 187 -22.49 2.63 6.59
CA GLN A 187 -21.37 2.28 7.47
C GLN A 187 -21.47 0.83 7.95
N GLY A 188 -20.42 0.05 7.69
CA GLY A 188 -20.32 -1.36 8.09
C GLY A 188 -21.24 -2.33 7.35
N ALA A 189 -21.82 -1.96 6.21
CA ALA A 189 -22.74 -2.83 5.46
C ALA A 189 -22.50 -2.86 3.94
N PHE A 190 -22.73 -1.77 3.22
CA PHE A 190 -22.48 -1.73 1.77
C PHE A 190 -22.24 -0.30 1.27
N VAL A 191 -21.63 -0.18 0.11
CA VAL A 191 -21.53 1.08 -0.64
C VAL A 191 -22.05 0.83 -2.06
N GLY A 192 -22.99 1.66 -2.51
CA GLY A 192 -23.64 1.54 -3.81
C GLY A 192 -23.89 2.90 -4.46
N GLY A 193 -24.72 2.92 -5.51
CA GLY A 193 -24.92 4.12 -6.33
C GLY A 193 -23.74 4.35 -7.29
N GLY A 194 -23.37 5.59 -7.56
CA GLY A 194 -22.22 5.92 -8.42
C GLY A 194 -20.90 6.08 -7.68
N SER A 195 -19.79 6.01 -8.41
CA SER A 195 -18.43 6.10 -7.85
C SER A 195 -18.12 7.51 -7.34
N THR A 196 -17.70 7.63 -6.07
CA THR A 196 -17.27 8.92 -5.46
C THR A 196 -16.04 9.54 -6.13
N SER A 197 -15.24 8.71 -6.81
CA SER A 197 -14.02 9.18 -7.46
C SER A 197 -14.31 9.89 -8.78
N GLY A 198 -15.49 9.65 -9.36
CA GLY A 198 -15.93 10.31 -10.58
C GLY A 198 -15.02 10.07 -11.79
N LEU A 199 -15.15 10.93 -12.79
CA LEU A 199 -14.19 11.14 -13.86
C LEU A 199 -12.91 11.76 -13.27
N TYR A 200 -11.79 11.20 -13.70
CA TYR A 200 -10.47 11.62 -13.26
C TYR A 200 -9.52 11.54 -14.45
N ASN A 201 -8.76 12.60 -14.66
CA ASN A 201 -7.66 12.65 -15.61
C ASN A 201 -6.47 13.34 -14.96
N ASP A 202 -5.33 12.69 -14.98
CA ASP A 202 -4.10 13.16 -14.36
C ASP A 202 -2.91 12.88 -15.26
N VAL A 203 -2.18 13.94 -15.58
CA VAL A 203 -0.98 13.91 -16.41
C VAL A 203 0.19 14.41 -15.59
N GLN A 204 1.16 13.53 -15.37
CA GLN A 204 2.39 13.86 -14.65
C GLN A 204 3.58 13.80 -15.61
N ASN A 205 4.42 14.84 -15.60
CA ASN A 205 5.70 14.88 -16.29
C ASN A 205 6.82 15.08 -15.27
N ARG A 206 7.75 14.13 -15.17
CA ARG A 206 8.85 14.14 -14.21
C ARG A 206 10.20 14.12 -14.91
N ASN A 207 11.03 15.09 -14.60
CA ASN A 207 12.42 15.18 -15.03
C ASN A 207 13.33 14.98 -13.82
N GLU A 208 14.29 14.05 -13.91
CA GLU A 208 15.27 13.80 -12.86
C GLU A 208 16.68 13.81 -13.46
N LEU A 209 17.58 14.56 -12.83
CA LEU A 209 19.01 14.55 -13.12
C LEU A 209 19.77 14.13 -11.86
N GLN A 210 20.66 13.15 -11.99
CA GLN A 210 21.48 12.66 -10.91
C GLN A 210 22.93 12.53 -11.36
N ASN A 211 23.87 12.92 -10.48
CA ASN A 211 25.28 12.63 -10.65
C ASN A 211 25.83 11.96 -9.38
N ILE A 212 26.65 10.93 -9.57
CA ILE A 212 27.35 10.23 -8.49
C ILE A 212 28.78 9.98 -8.92
N THR A 213 29.73 10.37 -8.06
CA THR A 213 31.14 10.03 -8.22
C THR A 213 31.60 9.10 -7.10
N TYR A 214 32.31 8.04 -7.48
CA TYR A 214 32.96 7.09 -6.58
C TYR A 214 34.47 7.25 -6.71
N MET A 215 35.16 7.35 -5.58
CA MET A 215 36.61 7.47 -5.51
C MET A 215 37.19 6.55 -4.44
N THR A 216 38.36 5.98 -4.71
CA THR A 216 39.12 5.21 -3.72
C THR A 216 40.48 5.86 -3.47
N PHE A 217 40.77 6.17 -2.21
CA PHE A 217 42.03 6.80 -1.80
C PHE A 217 42.57 6.11 -0.54
N GLY A 218 43.66 5.36 -0.68
CA GLY A 218 44.26 4.61 0.43
C GLY A 218 43.25 3.65 1.08
N LYS A 219 42.90 3.90 2.35
CA LYS A 219 41.92 3.12 3.12
C LYS A 219 40.49 3.63 3.02
N HIS A 220 40.25 4.72 2.27
CA HIS A 220 38.97 5.40 2.13
C HIS A 220 38.31 5.06 0.79
N SER A 221 37.00 4.84 0.82
CA SER A 221 36.17 4.75 -0.38
C SER A 221 35.09 5.80 -0.27
N ILE A 222 35.29 6.91 -0.98
CA ILE A 222 34.44 8.09 -0.92
C ILE A 222 33.41 8.03 -2.04
N LYS A 223 32.16 8.34 -1.71
CA LYS A 223 31.06 8.50 -2.65
C LYS A 223 30.37 9.82 -2.39
N TYR A 224 30.22 10.64 -3.41
CA TYR A 224 29.47 11.90 -3.31
C TYR A 224 28.64 12.11 -4.57
N GLY A 225 27.66 13.00 -4.47
CA GLY A 225 26.81 13.31 -5.61
C GLY A 225 25.60 14.11 -5.23
N GLY A 226 24.74 14.34 -6.22
CA GLY A 226 23.51 15.07 -6.06
C GLY A 226 22.42 14.60 -7.00
N ARG A 227 21.18 14.98 -6.68
CA ARG A 227 20.00 14.78 -7.51
C ARG A 227 19.16 16.05 -7.49
N ALA A 228 18.67 16.45 -8.65
CA ALA A 228 17.59 17.43 -8.78
C ALA A 228 16.43 16.77 -9.54
N ARG A 229 15.21 17.06 -9.11
CA ARG A 229 14.00 16.50 -9.71
C ARG A 229 12.90 17.53 -9.75
N VAL A 230 12.20 17.60 -10.88
CA VAL A 230 11.04 18.46 -11.07
C VAL A 230 9.91 17.63 -11.65
N THR A 231 8.75 17.71 -11.02
CA THR A 231 7.52 17.04 -11.39
C THR A 231 6.45 18.10 -11.64
N LYS A 232 5.86 18.10 -12.82
CA LYS A 232 4.67 18.88 -13.13
C LYS A 232 3.47 17.95 -13.20
N GLU A 233 2.39 18.29 -12.52
CA GLU A 233 1.17 17.50 -12.45
C GLU A 233 -0.01 18.37 -12.86
N GLU A 234 -0.82 17.88 -13.79
CA GLU A 234 -2.05 18.52 -14.28
C GLU A 234 -3.21 17.56 -14.03
N LYS A 235 -4.15 17.97 -13.17
CA LYS A 235 -5.23 17.11 -12.70
C LYS A 235 -6.59 17.75 -12.94
N SER A 236 -7.51 16.96 -13.48
CA SER A 236 -8.94 17.29 -13.61
C SER A 236 -9.78 16.18 -13.00
N SER A 237 -10.70 16.51 -12.10
CA SER A 237 -11.60 15.53 -11.49
C SER A 237 -12.94 16.13 -11.11
N ASP A 238 -14.01 15.34 -11.21
CA ASP A 238 -15.34 15.64 -10.67
C ASP A 238 -15.66 14.78 -9.43
N SER A 239 -14.63 14.29 -8.72
CA SER A 239 -14.82 13.48 -7.52
C SER A 239 -15.78 14.16 -6.53
N ARG A 240 -16.78 13.40 -6.07
CA ARG A 240 -17.88 13.81 -5.18
C ARG A 240 -18.81 14.91 -5.72
N PHE A 241 -18.74 15.31 -6.99
CA PHE A 241 -19.74 16.18 -7.61
C PHE A 241 -21.08 15.47 -7.83
N ASN A 242 -21.09 14.13 -7.84
CA ASN A 242 -22.31 13.32 -7.81
C ASN A 242 -23.00 13.30 -6.43
N GLY A 243 -22.34 13.78 -5.38
CA GLY A 243 -22.85 13.75 -4.00
C GLY A 243 -22.71 12.39 -3.31
N VAL A 244 -22.65 12.41 -1.98
CA VAL A 244 -22.46 11.22 -1.13
C VAL A 244 -23.40 11.26 0.05
N TYR A 245 -24.30 10.28 0.15
CA TYR A 245 -25.13 10.04 1.32
C TYR A 245 -24.46 9.03 2.25
N SER A 246 -24.18 9.44 3.49
CA SER A 246 -23.55 8.59 4.50
C SER A 246 -24.53 8.23 5.59
N PHE A 247 -24.75 6.95 5.83
CA PHE A 247 -25.63 6.43 6.88
C PHE A 247 -24.79 5.81 8.00
N GLY A 248 -24.71 6.49 9.14
CA GLY A 248 -24.04 6.03 10.35
C GLY A 248 -25.00 5.50 11.42
N SER A 249 -24.40 4.90 12.46
CA SER A 249 -25.10 4.46 13.67
C SER A 249 -25.67 5.65 14.43
N ARG A 250 -26.87 5.51 14.98
CA ARG A 250 -27.53 6.56 15.78
C ARG A 250 -28.52 5.98 16.76
N ILE A 251 -28.97 6.81 17.69
CA ILE A 251 -29.98 6.44 18.70
C ILE A 251 -31.32 6.16 18.01
N ASP A 252 -32.02 5.12 18.47
CA ASP A 252 -33.37 4.83 17.99
C ASP A 252 -34.39 5.80 18.61
N PRO A 253 -34.96 6.73 17.83
CA PRO A 253 -35.91 7.70 18.36
C PRO A 253 -37.30 7.08 18.61
N THR A 254 -37.58 5.85 18.15
CA THR A 254 -38.90 5.24 18.36
C THR A 254 -39.08 4.68 19.77
N VAL A 255 -38.00 4.60 20.54
CA VAL A 255 -38.03 4.12 21.92
C VAL A 255 -38.41 5.25 22.86
N SER A 256 -39.37 4.99 23.75
CA SER A 256 -39.84 5.97 24.73
C SER A 256 -38.68 6.50 25.58
N GLY A 257 -38.56 7.82 25.69
CA GLY A 257 -37.47 8.49 26.40
C GLY A 257 -36.15 8.65 25.62
N CYS A 258 -36.05 8.12 24.39
CA CYS A 258 -34.85 8.23 23.55
C CYS A 258 -34.91 9.31 22.48
N ASN A 259 -36.11 9.83 22.15
CA ASN A 259 -36.27 10.99 21.28
C ASN A 259 -36.25 12.30 22.08
N VAL A 260 -35.13 12.56 22.76
CA VAL A 260 -34.91 13.77 23.57
C VAL A 260 -33.58 14.41 23.20
N GLN A 261 -33.44 15.71 23.46
CA GLN A 261 -32.15 16.38 23.41
C GLN A 261 -31.30 15.80 24.54
N ASN A 262 -30.23 15.07 24.20
CA ASN A 262 -29.36 14.32 25.13
C ASN A 262 -29.99 13.02 25.68
N PRO A 263 -30.22 12.02 24.82
CA PRO A 263 -30.76 10.73 25.21
C PRO A 263 -29.81 9.95 26.16
N PRO A 264 -30.36 9.13 27.08
CA PRO A 264 -29.58 8.24 27.92
C PRO A 264 -28.67 7.30 27.12
N SER A 265 -27.49 6.97 27.65
CA SER A 265 -26.56 6.03 27.00
C SER A 265 -27.10 4.60 26.88
N THR A 266 -28.15 4.25 27.64
CA THR A 266 -28.87 2.98 27.56
C THR A 266 -29.81 2.90 26.36
N CYS A 267 -30.06 4.02 25.67
CA CYS A 267 -30.91 4.03 24.50
C CYS A 267 -30.33 3.13 23.38
N PRO A 268 -31.15 2.24 22.79
CA PRO A 268 -30.68 1.35 21.75
C PRO A 268 -30.23 2.14 20.53
N GLN A 269 -29.19 1.64 19.85
CA GLN A 269 -28.71 2.18 18.59
C GLN A 269 -29.35 1.42 17.42
N ILE A 270 -29.70 2.15 16.36
CA ILE A 270 -29.92 1.58 15.04
C ILE A 270 -28.65 1.73 14.20
N SER A 271 -28.34 0.72 13.40
CA SER A 271 -27.22 0.78 12.46
C SER A 271 -27.54 1.68 11.26
N GLY A 272 -26.51 2.07 10.51
CA GLY A 272 -26.69 2.77 9.23
C GLY A 272 -27.58 1.99 8.25
N LEU A 273 -27.53 0.65 8.31
CA LEU A 273 -28.35 -0.23 7.47
C LEU A 273 -29.84 -0.13 7.81
N VAL A 274 -30.18 -0.12 9.11
CA VAL A 274 -31.56 0.06 9.57
C VAL A 274 -32.05 1.48 9.29
N ALA A 275 -31.20 2.50 9.47
CA ALA A 275 -31.54 3.87 9.11
C ALA A 275 -31.87 4.00 7.61
N TYR A 276 -31.08 3.37 6.74
CA TYR A 276 -31.36 3.32 5.29
C TYR A 276 -32.66 2.59 4.97
N GLN A 277 -32.92 1.44 5.60
CA GLN A 277 -34.19 0.70 5.46
C GLN A 277 -35.40 1.58 5.82
N ARG A 278 -35.37 2.26 6.97
CA ARG A 278 -36.43 3.17 7.41
C ARG A 278 -36.60 4.36 6.46
N THR A 279 -35.51 4.84 5.87
CA THR A 279 -35.52 5.91 4.84
C THR A 279 -36.34 5.49 3.63
N LEU A 280 -36.06 4.30 3.09
CA LEU A 280 -36.75 3.76 1.92
C LEU A 280 -38.24 3.52 2.22
N GLN A 281 -38.56 2.93 3.37
CA GLN A 281 -39.93 2.70 3.82
C GLN A 281 -40.71 4.02 3.96
N SER A 282 -40.08 5.05 4.54
CA SER A 282 -40.71 6.37 4.71
C SER A 282 -41.04 7.01 3.36
N ILE A 283 -40.09 7.00 2.42
CA ILE A 283 -40.28 7.54 1.07
C ILE A 283 -41.38 6.77 0.33
N ALA A 284 -41.38 5.45 0.42
CA ALA A 284 -42.40 4.61 -0.21
C ALA A 284 -43.81 4.86 0.36
N ALA A 285 -43.92 5.27 1.63
CA ALA A 285 -45.16 5.70 2.26
C ALA A 285 -45.54 7.17 1.94
N GLY A 286 -44.78 7.88 1.11
CA GLY A 286 -45.01 9.29 0.77
C GLY A 286 -44.57 10.28 1.85
N ASN A 287 -43.77 9.84 2.81
CA ASN A 287 -43.29 10.65 3.94
C ASN A 287 -41.86 11.17 3.71
N THR A 288 -41.41 12.08 4.58
CA THR A 288 -40.04 12.61 4.52
C THR A 288 -38.99 11.54 4.86
N PRO A 289 -37.81 11.53 4.22
CA PRO A 289 -36.76 10.51 4.43
C PRO A 289 -36.31 10.31 5.89
N ALA A 290 -36.37 11.35 6.72
CA ALA A 290 -35.81 11.37 8.07
C ALA A 290 -36.76 10.88 9.20
N GLN A 291 -37.91 10.28 8.90
CA GLN A 291 -38.84 9.82 9.93
C GLN A 291 -38.35 8.56 10.67
N ASN A 292 -38.72 8.44 11.95
CA ASN A 292 -38.45 7.26 12.79
C ASN A 292 -36.97 6.85 12.81
N GLY A 293 -36.02 7.81 12.74
CA GLY A 293 -34.59 7.50 12.71
C GLY A 293 -34.03 7.13 11.34
N GLY A 294 -34.84 7.26 10.27
CA GLY A 294 -34.36 7.26 8.89
C GLY A 294 -33.54 8.51 8.55
N GLY A 295 -33.18 8.64 7.27
CA GLY A 295 -32.37 9.71 6.71
C GLY A 295 -30.86 9.43 6.78
N ALA A 296 -30.10 10.01 5.84
CA ALA A 296 -28.65 9.98 5.92
C ALA A 296 -28.16 10.78 7.14
N SER A 297 -27.02 10.40 7.73
CA SER A 297 -26.35 11.21 8.75
C SER A 297 -25.75 12.45 8.11
N PHE A 298 -25.19 12.31 6.92
CA PHE A 298 -24.56 13.40 6.16
C PHE A 298 -24.83 13.27 4.66
N TYR A 299 -24.91 14.42 3.99
CA TYR A 299 -24.78 14.52 2.56
C TYR A 299 -23.58 15.42 2.21
N ALA A 300 -22.56 14.86 1.56
CA ALA A 300 -21.38 15.60 1.13
C ALA A 300 -21.43 15.86 -0.38
N LEU A 301 -21.10 17.09 -0.80
CA LEU A 301 -21.10 17.48 -2.22
C LEU A 301 -19.92 18.41 -2.52
N ASN A 302 -19.11 18.03 -3.52
CA ASN A 302 -18.19 18.98 -4.14
C ASN A 302 -18.94 19.79 -5.20
N PHE A 303 -18.71 21.10 -5.23
CA PHE A 303 -19.42 22.01 -6.11
C PHE A 303 -18.52 23.14 -6.61
N ASN A 304 -18.67 23.43 -7.90
CA ASN A 304 -18.32 24.68 -8.56
C ASN A 304 -19.22 24.81 -9.81
N THR A 305 -19.24 25.97 -10.45
CA THR A 305 -20.13 26.23 -11.61
C THR A 305 -19.78 25.41 -12.86
N ILE A 306 -18.57 24.85 -12.92
CA ILE A 306 -18.05 24.10 -14.08
C ILE A 306 -18.45 22.61 -13.99
N GLY A 307 -18.64 22.08 -12.78
CA GLY A 307 -18.95 20.66 -12.55
C GLY A 307 -17.71 19.75 -12.47
N SER A 308 -16.51 20.32 -12.49
CA SER A 308 -15.24 19.63 -12.34
C SER A 308 -14.20 20.58 -11.76
N ALA A 309 -13.24 20.06 -10.99
CA ALA A 309 -12.13 20.83 -10.47
C ALA A 309 -10.83 20.52 -11.21
N VAL A 310 -10.05 21.57 -11.49
CA VAL A 310 -8.77 21.50 -12.20
C VAL A 310 -7.69 22.11 -11.31
N ALA A 311 -6.55 21.44 -11.21
CA ALA A 311 -5.36 21.93 -10.52
C ALA A 311 -4.10 21.62 -11.34
N ASP A 312 -3.14 22.54 -11.28
CA ASP A 312 -1.79 22.40 -11.85
C ASP A 312 -0.81 22.64 -10.72
N GLU A 313 0.15 21.73 -10.54
CA GLU A 313 1.16 21.82 -9.49
C GLU A 313 2.55 21.51 -10.04
N THR A 314 3.54 22.31 -9.61
CA THR A 314 4.96 22.07 -9.91
C THR A 314 5.75 21.83 -8.63
N TRP A 315 6.15 20.57 -8.46
CA TRP A 315 6.93 20.11 -7.32
C TRP A 315 8.39 19.91 -7.71
N ALA A 316 9.32 20.49 -6.95
CA ALA A 316 10.76 20.37 -7.13
C ALA A 316 11.44 19.92 -5.85
N ASP A 317 12.37 18.97 -5.98
CA ASP A 317 13.19 18.50 -4.87
C ASP A 317 14.66 18.32 -5.27
N GLY A 318 15.53 18.49 -4.27
CA GLY A 318 16.96 18.41 -4.43
C GLY A 318 17.61 17.63 -3.30
N ALA A 319 18.74 17.00 -3.58
CA ALA A 319 19.58 16.42 -2.55
C ALA A 319 21.05 16.40 -2.94
N VAL A 320 21.91 16.57 -1.95
CA VAL A 320 23.37 16.35 -2.06
C VAL A 320 23.83 15.42 -0.95
N PHE A 321 24.87 14.63 -1.20
CA PHE A 321 25.40 13.71 -0.20
C PHE A 321 26.89 13.48 -0.33
N LEU A 322 27.49 13.08 0.80
CA LEU A 322 28.85 12.59 0.93
C LEU A 322 28.85 11.36 1.84
N GLN A 323 29.60 10.33 1.45
CA GLN A 323 29.82 9.12 2.22
C GLN A 323 31.28 8.69 2.13
N ASP A 324 31.84 8.17 3.23
CA ASP A 324 33.14 7.54 3.28
C ASP A 324 33.04 6.15 3.94
N ASP A 325 33.55 5.12 3.26
CA ASP A 325 33.82 3.81 3.85
C ASP A 325 35.31 3.71 4.19
N TRP A 326 35.64 3.88 5.47
CA TRP A 326 36.99 3.84 6.00
C TRP A 326 37.36 2.45 6.54
N ARG A 327 38.26 1.76 5.85
CA ARG A 327 38.82 0.46 6.28
C ARG A 327 39.98 0.66 7.25
N ILE A 328 39.69 0.92 8.52
CA ILE A 328 40.70 1.13 9.58
C ILE A 328 41.66 -0.06 9.66
N ARG A 329 41.08 -1.27 9.65
CA ARG A 329 41.78 -2.57 9.61
C ARG A 329 41.17 -3.44 8.50
N PRO A 330 41.86 -4.48 8.01
CA PRO A 330 41.30 -5.38 7.00
C PRO A 330 39.96 -6.04 7.40
N ASN A 331 39.69 -6.15 8.69
CA ASN A 331 38.46 -6.71 9.26
C ASN A 331 37.54 -5.68 9.94
N VAL A 332 37.85 -4.37 9.88
CA VAL A 332 37.04 -3.31 10.50
C VAL A 332 36.84 -2.17 9.51
N THR A 333 35.59 -1.92 9.13
CA THR A 333 35.19 -0.78 8.30
C THR A 333 34.21 0.10 9.06
N ILE A 334 34.46 1.40 9.08
CA ILE A 334 33.50 2.41 9.51
C ILE A 334 32.95 3.09 8.27
N SER A 335 31.64 3.16 8.15
CA SER A 335 30.96 3.91 7.11
C SER A 335 30.31 5.14 7.73
N SER A 336 30.61 6.34 7.24
CA SER A 336 29.95 7.57 7.66
C SER A 336 29.41 8.28 6.44
N GLY A 337 28.27 8.95 6.58
CA GLY A 337 27.69 9.73 5.50
C GLY A 337 26.75 10.80 6.01
N LEU A 338 26.63 11.86 5.22
CA LEU A 338 25.70 12.94 5.42
C LEU A 338 24.98 13.21 4.11
N ARG A 339 23.67 13.37 4.20
CA ARG A 339 22.81 13.77 3.09
C ARG A 339 22.03 15.00 3.52
N TYR A 340 21.92 15.96 2.63
CA TYR A 340 21.04 17.10 2.75
C TYR A 340 19.96 16.98 1.68
N GLU A 341 18.69 17.15 2.06
CA GLU A 341 17.55 17.15 1.15
C GLU A 341 16.74 18.44 1.33
N THR A 342 15.99 18.82 0.31
CA THR A 342 15.05 19.95 0.37
C THR A 342 13.97 19.81 -0.71
N GLN A 343 12.83 20.47 -0.49
CA GLN A 343 11.73 20.57 -1.45
C GLN A 343 11.07 21.96 -1.37
N ASN A 344 10.39 22.39 -2.44
CA ASN A 344 9.75 23.71 -2.54
C ASN A 344 8.38 23.83 -1.84
N ASN A 345 7.67 22.73 -1.61
CA ASN A 345 6.29 22.73 -1.07
C ASN A 345 6.18 22.72 0.47
N LEU A 346 7.32 22.79 1.17
CA LEU A 346 7.37 22.94 2.63
C LEU A 346 8.30 24.08 2.99
N GLY A 347 7.99 24.83 4.05
CA GLY A 347 8.87 25.86 4.60
C GLY A 347 10.07 25.30 5.37
N ASP A 348 10.01 24.01 5.76
CA ASP A 348 11.13 23.31 6.38
C ASP A 348 12.17 22.91 5.33
N HIS A 349 13.42 23.33 5.56
CA HIS A 349 14.56 23.06 4.69
C HIS A 349 15.75 22.49 5.46
N ALA A 350 15.54 22.02 6.70
CA ALA A 350 16.59 21.55 7.59
C ALA A 350 16.77 20.03 7.58
N ASP A 351 16.60 19.38 6.42
CA ASP A 351 16.59 17.91 6.31
C ASP A 351 18.01 17.32 6.22
N PHE A 352 18.74 17.35 7.33
CA PHE A 352 20.05 16.69 7.46
C PHE A 352 19.90 15.24 7.90
N ALA A 353 20.33 14.31 7.04
CA ALA A 353 20.24 12.86 7.22
C ALA A 353 21.65 12.24 7.45
N PRO A 354 22.19 12.31 8.69
CA PRO A 354 23.43 11.62 9.04
C PRO A 354 23.23 10.11 9.09
N ARG A 355 24.27 9.37 8.72
CA ARG A 355 24.32 7.91 8.75
C ARG A 355 25.70 7.45 9.19
N VAL A 356 25.73 6.50 10.11
CA VAL A 356 26.97 5.88 10.58
C VAL A 356 26.78 4.37 10.70
N GLY A 357 27.81 3.62 10.34
CA GLY A 357 27.83 2.17 10.40
C GLY A 357 29.21 1.63 10.74
N LEU A 358 29.23 0.48 11.40
CA LEU A 358 30.43 -0.29 11.71
C LEU A 358 30.24 -1.71 11.17
N ALA A 359 31.23 -2.24 10.48
CA ALA A 359 31.31 -3.65 10.12
C ALA A 359 32.61 -4.24 10.67
N TRP A 360 32.51 -5.27 11.50
CA TRP A 360 33.64 -5.92 12.17
C TRP A 360 33.60 -7.45 11.98
N GLY A 361 34.60 -7.97 11.27
CA GLY A 361 34.91 -9.40 11.23
C GLY A 361 35.64 -9.85 12.49
N ILE A 362 34.92 -10.46 13.43
CA ILE A 362 35.40 -10.75 14.79
C ILE A 362 36.51 -11.80 14.78
N ASP A 363 36.35 -12.85 13.97
CA ASP A 363 37.21 -14.03 13.93
C ASP A 363 38.19 -14.04 12.75
N ALA A 364 38.46 -12.87 12.18
CA ALA A 364 39.43 -12.71 11.11
C ALA A 364 40.87 -12.80 11.65
N ASN A 365 41.43 -14.02 11.64
CA ASN A 365 42.82 -14.28 12.06
C ASN A 365 43.77 -14.26 10.86
N GLY A 366 44.37 -13.10 10.55
CA GLY A 366 45.46 -12.94 9.57
C GLY A 366 45.04 -12.40 8.20
N ARG A 367 46.03 -12.04 7.35
CA ARG A 367 45.88 -11.19 6.15
C ARG A 367 44.95 -11.75 5.04
N ASN A 368 44.51 -13.01 5.07
CA ASN A 368 43.79 -13.65 3.95
C ASN A 368 42.65 -14.61 4.35
N LYS A 369 42.18 -14.64 5.61
CA LYS A 369 41.00 -15.44 5.97
C LYS A 369 39.77 -14.54 6.11
N SER A 370 38.74 -14.85 5.32
CA SER A 370 37.43 -14.19 5.48
C SER A 370 36.86 -14.50 6.87
N PRO A 371 36.33 -13.51 7.60
CA PRO A 371 35.67 -13.76 8.87
C PRO A 371 34.47 -14.68 8.66
N LYS A 372 34.29 -15.65 9.56
CA LYS A 372 33.07 -16.46 9.62
C LYS A 372 32.00 -15.75 10.43
N THR A 373 32.38 -14.81 11.30
CA THR A 373 31.48 -14.06 12.16
C THR A 373 31.66 -12.56 11.92
N VAL A 374 30.59 -11.87 11.55
CA VAL A 374 30.59 -10.44 11.26
C VAL A 374 29.53 -9.74 12.10
N LEU A 375 29.96 -8.77 12.91
CA LEU A 375 29.07 -7.83 13.58
C LEU A 375 28.89 -6.60 12.71
N ARG A 376 27.65 -6.16 12.53
CA ARG A 376 27.30 -4.87 11.93
C ARG A 376 26.47 -4.05 12.90
N LEU A 377 26.86 -2.80 13.11
CA LEU A 377 26.08 -1.81 13.84
C LEU A 377 25.78 -0.65 12.91
N GLY A 378 24.64 0.01 13.08
CA GLY A 378 24.31 1.18 12.28
C GLY A 378 23.26 2.07 12.93
N TYR A 379 23.36 3.36 12.64
CA TYR A 379 22.37 4.38 12.97
C TYR A 379 22.19 5.32 11.79
N GLY A 380 20.96 5.78 11.55
CA GLY A 380 20.71 6.81 10.54
C GLY A 380 19.35 7.47 10.67
N ILE A 381 19.25 8.67 10.10
CA ILE A 381 18.01 9.43 9.94
C ILE A 381 17.58 9.40 8.47
N PHE A 382 16.28 9.20 8.25
CA PHE A 382 15.66 9.07 6.93
C PHE A 382 14.41 9.94 6.86
N TYR A 383 14.40 10.94 5.99
CA TYR A 383 13.26 11.84 5.78
C TYR A 383 12.29 11.25 4.75
N ASP A 384 11.02 11.56 4.93
CA ASP A 384 9.94 11.25 4.00
C ASP A 384 9.30 12.55 3.49
N ARG A 385 8.72 12.56 2.30
CA ARG A 385 8.33 13.81 1.63
C ARG A 385 6.86 14.12 1.76
N PHE A 386 6.52 15.40 1.73
CA PHE A 386 5.14 15.84 1.53
C PHE A 386 4.79 15.67 0.04
N GLY A 387 3.88 14.74 -0.25
CA GLY A 387 3.53 14.34 -1.61
C GLY A 387 2.69 15.37 -2.35
N SER A 388 2.72 15.33 -3.69
CA SER A 388 1.93 16.21 -4.57
C SER A 388 0.42 16.04 -4.36
N ASP A 389 -0.04 14.84 -3.97
CA ASP A 389 -1.43 14.54 -3.67
C ASP A 389 -1.99 15.42 -2.54
N LEU A 390 -1.21 15.66 -1.49
CA LEU A 390 -1.62 16.49 -0.35
C LEU A 390 -1.64 17.98 -0.71
N VAL A 391 -0.69 18.44 -1.52
CA VAL A 391 -0.66 19.81 -2.05
C VAL A 391 -1.87 20.06 -2.95
N LEU A 392 -2.15 19.14 -3.88
CA LEU A 392 -3.30 19.23 -4.77
C LEU A 392 -4.62 19.21 -3.99
N GLN A 393 -4.74 18.37 -2.95
CA GLN A 393 -5.92 18.36 -2.09
C GLN A 393 -6.13 19.73 -1.42
N GLN A 394 -5.07 20.33 -0.88
CA GLN A 394 -5.14 21.66 -0.27
C GLN A 394 -5.53 22.74 -1.29
N GLN A 395 -4.97 22.70 -2.51
CA GLN A 395 -5.33 23.67 -3.56
C GLN A 395 -6.79 23.54 -3.99
N LEU A 396 -7.25 22.31 -4.26
CA LEU A 396 -8.61 22.06 -4.71
C LEU A 396 -9.63 22.45 -3.62
N GLN A 397 -9.36 22.07 -2.36
CA GLN A 397 -10.28 22.24 -1.24
C GLN A 397 -9.90 23.46 -0.37
N ASN A 398 -9.46 24.56 -1.01
CA ASN A 398 -9.05 25.81 -0.34
C ASN A 398 -10.20 26.77 -0.04
N GLY A 399 -11.43 26.37 -0.35
CA GLY A 399 -12.59 27.21 -0.15
C GLY A 399 -13.11 27.93 -1.41
N VAL A 400 -12.29 28.00 -2.47
CA VAL A 400 -12.49 28.87 -3.65
C VAL A 400 -12.56 28.06 -4.95
N ILE A 401 -11.57 27.21 -5.23
CA ILE A 401 -11.48 26.46 -6.51
C ILE A 401 -12.59 25.41 -6.61
N GLN A 402 -12.81 24.71 -5.50
CA GLN A 402 -13.89 23.75 -5.31
C GLN A 402 -14.40 23.88 -3.88
N GLN A 403 -15.71 24.04 -3.74
CA GLN A 403 -16.35 24.08 -2.44
C GLN A 403 -16.83 22.68 -2.08
N GLN A 404 -16.53 22.19 -0.88
CA GLN A 404 -17.09 20.94 -0.39
C GLN A 404 -18.11 21.27 0.69
N TYR A 405 -19.39 21.04 0.40
CA TYR A 405 -20.47 21.20 1.36
C TYR A 405 -20.72 19.89 2.11
N LEU A 406 -21.02 20.00 3.41
CA LEU A 406 -21.47 18.87 4.21
C LEU A 406 -22.80 19.20 4.88
N VAL A 407 -23.91 18.68 4.38
CA VAL A 407 -25.23 18.85 4.99
C VAL A 407 -25.43 17.80 6.07
N GLN A 408 -25.59 18.22 7.32
CA GLN A 408 -25.89 17.30 8.42
C GLN A 408 -27.39 16.99 8.49
N ASN A 409 -27.73 15.72 8.75
CA ASN A 409 -29.11 15.22 8.83
C ASN A 409 -30.01 15.76 7.70
N PRO A 410 -29.64 15.57 6.41
CA PRO A 410 -30.39 16.11 5.29
C PRO A 410 -31.86 15.66 5.34
N SER A 411 -32.78 16.60 5.13
CA SER A 411 -34.22 16.33 5.02
C SER A 411 -34.62 15.70 3.68
N PHE A 412 -33.66 15.52 2.78
CA PHE A 412 -33.83 15.01 1.43
C PHE A 412 -32.99 13.75 1.20
N PHE A 413 -33.42 12.93 0.24
CA PHE A 413 -32.69 11.78 -0.25
C PHE A 413 -33.11 11.52 -1.70
N ASP A 414 -32.22 11.78 -2.65
CA ASP A 414 -32.40 11.46 -4.07
C ASP A 414 -31.26 10.53 -4.50
N PRO A 415 -31.51 9.21 -4.68
CA PRO A 415 -30.49 8.27 -5.09
C PRO A 415 -30.14 8.33 -6.58
N ALA A 416 -30.88 9.11 -7.38
CA ALA A 416 -30.69 9.21 -8.82
C ALA A 416 -29.90 10.45 -9.24
N ARG A 417 -29.98 11.55 -8.48
CA ARG A 417 -29.37 12.84 -8.85
C ARG A 417 -28.77 13.55 -7.64
N ALA A 418 -27.66 14.26 -7.87
CA ALA A 418 -27.08 15.12 -6.85
C ALA A 418 -28.03 16.30 -6.52
N VAL A 419 -28.16 16.62 -5.23
CA VAL A 419 -28.96 17.75 -4.74
C VAL A 419 -28.03 18.97 -4.65
N PRO A 420 -28.25 20.02 -5.45
CA PRO A 420 -27.33 21.16 -5.52
C PRO A 420 -27.45 22.07 -4.29
N PRO A 421 -26.43 22.93 -4.02
CA PRO A 421 -26.43 23.78 -2.83
C PRO A 421 -27.61 24.75 -2.70
N ALA A 422 -28.18 25.19 -3.82
CA ALA A 422 -29.38 26.03 -3.85
C ALA A 422 -30.63 25.38 -3.22
N GLN A 423 -30.61 24.06 -3.03
CA GLN A 423 -31.72 23.29 -2.43
C GLN A 423 -31.44 22.91 -0.97
N PHE A 424 -30.30 23.30 -0.41
CA PHE A 424 -30.02 23.07 1.00
C PHE A 424 -30.91 23.99 1.84
N LEU A 425 -31.71 23.42 2.74
CA LEU A 425 -32.53 24.20 3.66
C LEU A 425 -31.63 24.86 4.71
N SER A 426 -31.92 26.11 5.09
CA SER A 426 -31.17 26.83 6.12
C SER A 426 -31.21 26.16 7.50
N SER A 427 -32.17 25.27 7.75
CA SER A 427 -32.26 24.46 8.98
C SER A 427 -31.26 23.31 9.04
N SER A 428 -30.64 22.93 7.92
CA SER A 428 -29.51 22.01 7.89
C SER A 428 -28.21 22.80 7.81
N THR A 429 -27.42 22.83 8.89
CA THR A 429 -26.09 23.45 8.88
C THR A 429 -25.26 22.77 7.80
N SER A 430 -24.80 23.55 6.82
CA SER A 430 -23.94 23.07 5.74
C SER A 430 -22.57 23.74 5.83
N PRO A 431 -21.69 23.28 6.74
CA PRO A 431 -20.32 23.76 6.76
C PRO A 431 -19.61 23.45 5.45
N GLN A 432 -18.74 24.37 5.08
CA GLN A 432 -17.75 24.12 4.05
C GLN A 432 -16.58 23.33 4.64
N THR A 433 -16.11 22.31 3.94
CA THR A 433 -14.87 21.59 4.28
C THR A 433 -13.70 22.23 3.56
N VAL A 434 -12.70 22.68 4.33
CA VAL A 434 -11.50 23.35 3.84
C VAL A 434 -10.27 22.63 4.38
N TYR A 435 -9.27 22.43 3.52
CA TYR A 435 -7.96 21.88 3.88
C TYR A 435 -6.90 22.96 3.86
N GLN A 436 -6.09 23.02 4.92
CA GLN A 436 -4.95 23.92 5.04
C GLN A 436 -3.70 23.21 5.56
N ILE A 437 -2.55 23.86 5.38
CA ILE A 437 -1.27 23.38 5.87
C ILE A 437 -0.91 24.19 7.12
N ASN A 438 -0.49 23.50 8.19
CA ASN A 438 0.10 24.18 9.34
C ASN A 438 1.36 24.94 8.91
N PRO A 439 1.49 26.25 9.16
CA PRO A 439 2.69 27.02 8.75
C PRO A 439 4.01 26.49 9.33
N ASN A 440 3.95 25.74 10.44
CA ASN A 440 5.08 25.12 11.12
C ASN A 440 5.24 23.63 10.78
N LEU A 441 4.60 23.15 9.69
CA LEU A 441 4.68 21.76 9.26
C LEU A 441 6.14 21.37 8.97
N ARG A 442 6.56 20.23 9.54
CA ARG A 442 7.92 19.70 9.39
C ARG A 442 7.95 18.42 8.59
N THR A 443 9.09 18.17 7.95
CA THR A 443 9.30 16.94 7.20
C THR A 443 9.37 15.72 8.15
N PRO A 444 8.57 14.66 7.93
CA PRO A 444 8.61 13.45 8.73
C PRO A 444 9.97 12.78 8.60
N TYR A 445 10.47 12.22 9.69
CA TYR A 445 11.69 11.44 9.65
C TYR A 445 11.63 10.20 10.54
N THR A 446 12.34 9.16 10.12
CA THR A 446 12.55 7.94 10.88
C THR A 446 14.01 7.83 11.30
N MET A 447 14.24 7.67 12.59
CA MET A 447 15.53 7.26 13.15
C MET A 447 15.57 5.73 13.21
N GLN A 448 16.60 5.12 12.64
CA GLN A 448 16.79 3.67 12.68
C GLN A 448 18.11 3.32 13.35
N THR A 449 18.07 2.40 14.31
CA THR A 449 19.24 1.81 14.96
C THR A 449 19.21 0.31 14.75
N GLY A 450 20.30 -0.27 14.26
CA GLY A 450 20.38 -1.70 13.96
C GLY A 450 21.65 -2.36 14.47
N ALA A 451 21.52 -3.58 14.96
CA ALA A 451 22.63 -4.47 15.27
C ALA A 451 22.40 -5.82 14.60
N THR A 452 23.36 -6.30 13.81
CA THR A 452 23.29 -7.57 13.11
C THR A 452 24.51 -8.42 13.42
N LEU A 453 24.30 -9.65 13.84
CA LEU A 453 25.32 -10.68 13.94
C LEU A 453 25.12 -11.69 12.81
N GLU A 454 26.08 -11.78 11.91
CA GLU A 454 26.13 -12.79 10.85
C GLU A 454 27.14 -13.87 11.19
N ARG A 455 26.77 -15.13 10.98
CA ARG A 455 27.67 -16.27 11.16
C ARG A 455 27.48 -17.32 10.10
N GLN A 456 28.59 -17.65 9.43
CA GLN A 456 28.72 -18.87 8.65
C GLN A 456 28.73 -20.07 9.61
N LEU A 457 27.61 -20.80 9.69
CA LEU A 457 27.44 -21.96 10.57
C LEU A 457 28.18 -23.19 10.03
N THR A 458 28.11 -23.41 8.71
CA THR A 458 28.78 -24.50 8.00
C THR A 458 29.34 -24.00 6.67
N LYS A 459 30.02 -24.85 5.89
CA LYS A 459 30.45 -24.49 4.52
C LYS A 459 29.27 -24.14 3.59
N SER A 460 28.06 -24.55 3.97
CA SER A 460 26.86 -24.48 3.14
C SER A 460 25.74 -23.64 3.76
N ALA A 461 25.88 -23.15 4.99
CA ALA A 461 24.81 -22.46 5.71
C ALA A 461 25.31 -21.18 6.37
N ASN A 462 24.52 -20.11 6.24
CA ASN A 462 24.74 -18.83 6.89
C ASN A 462 23.48 -18.38 7.62
N LEU A 463 23.65 -17.81 8.80
CA LEU A 463 22.60 -17.28 9.65
C LEU A 463 22.92 -15.83 9.99
N SER A 464 21.92 -14.94 9.91
CA SER A 464 22.02 -13.57 10.42
C SER A 464 20.90 -13.32 11.42
N VAL A 465 21.24 -12.72 12.55
CA VAL A 465 20.26 -12.21 13.51
C VAL A 465 20.41 -10.69 13.58
N THR A 466 19.33 -9.97 13.29
CA THR A 466 19.26 -8.51 13.30
C THR A 466 18.25 -8.06 14.33
N TYR A 467 18.68 -7.20 15.25
CA TYR A 467 17.77 -6.36 16.02
C TYR A 467 17.70 -4.98 15.35
N LEU A 468 16.48 -4.48 15.11
CA LEU A 468 16.23 -3.18 14.50
C LEU A 468 15.24 -2.41 15.38
N ASN A 469 15.61 -1.20 15.76
CA ASN A 469 14.74 -0.23 16.40
C ASN A 469 14.49 0.91 15.40
N ALA A 470 13.23 1.29 15.22
CA ALA A 470 12.83 2.43 14.42
C ALA A 470 11.92 3.35 15.23
N ARG A 471 12.16 4.65 15.13
CA ARG A 471 11.33 5.70 15.73
C ARG A 471 11.02 6.75 14.67
N GLY A 472 9.76 6.86 14.29
CA GLY A 472 9.26 7.96 13.47
C GLY A 472 8.85 9.13 14.34
N ASN A 473 9.30 10.31 13.94
CA ASN A 473 8.89 11.59 14.47
C ASN A 473 8.32 12.44 13.33
N HIS A 474 7.52 13.45 13.69
CA HIS A 474 6.87 14.35 12.75
C HIS A 474 6.04 13.65 11.67
N GLN A 475 5.42 12.52 12.02
CA GLN A 475 4.57 11.79 11.09
C GLN A 475 3.31 12.60 10.81
N PHE A 476 2.89 12.62 9.55
CA PHE A 476 1.73 13.40 9.13
C PHE A 476 0.42 12.81 9.64
N PHE A 477 -0.53 13.70 9.93
CA PHE A 477 -1.95 13.42 10.13
C PHE A 477 -2.76 14.68 9.77
N THR A 478 -4.09 14.57 9.74
CA THR A 478 -5.00 15.70 9.52
C THR A 478 -5.74 15.99 10.81
N ASN A 479 -5.56 17.18 11.39
CA ASN A 479 -6.30 17.61 12.58
C ASN A 479 -7.58 18.35 12.17
N PHE A 480 -8.68 18.09 12.89
CA PHE A 480 -9.93 18.82 12.74
C PHE A 480 -9.98 19.96 13.77
N ILE A 481 -9.49 21.14 13.38
CA ILE A 481 -9.19 22.22 14.32
C ILE A 481 -10.40 23.08 14.69
N SER A 482 -11.46 23.07 13.88
CA SER A 482 -12.72 23.78 14.14
C SER A 482 -13.75 22.92 14.87
N ALA A 483 -13.31 21.86 15.55
CA ALA A 483 -14.19 21.02 16.36
C ALA A 483 -14.85 21.82 17.50
N ASN A 484 -16.17 21.74 17.60
CA ASN A 484 -16.89 22.29 18.73
C ASN A 484 -16.69 21.41 19.97
N THR A 485 -16.68 22.03 21.15
CA THR A 485 -16.70 21.29 22.42
C THR A 485 -18.06 20.62 22.60
N ILE A 486 -18.08 19.43 23.22
CA ILE A 486 -19.32 18.73 23.54
C ILE A 486 -19.88 19.32 24.85
N PRO A 487 -21.09 19.93 24.84
CA PRO A 487 -21.67 20.52 26.04
C PRO A 487 -21.87 19.48 27.15
N PRO A 488 -21.80 19.86 28.44
CA PRO A 488 -22.12 18.96 29.54
C PRO A 488 -23.50 18.32 29.36
N GLY A 489 -23.55 16.99 29.47
CA GLY A 489 -24.77 16.21 29.27
C GLY A 489 -25.09 15.86 27.82
N ALA A 490 -24.40 16.43 26.83
CA ALA A 490 -24.59 16.07 25.42
C ALA A 490 -23.80 14.82 25.04
N THR A 491 -24.32 14.07 24.05
CA THR A 491 -23.67 12.87 23.51
C THR A 491 -22.87 13.15 22.24
N VAL A 492 -23.14 14.26 21.54
CA VAL A 492 -22.45 14.70 20.31
C VAL A 492 -22.19 16.21 20.36
N ALA A 493 -21.14 16.65 19.67
CA ALA A 493 -20.84 18.07 19.50
C ALA A 493 -21.92 18.76 18.64
N PRO A 494 -22.23 20.03 18.91
CA PRO A 494 -22.98 20.86 17.99
C PRO A 494 -22.29 20.91 16.61
N PRO A 495 -23.05 20.99 15.51
CA PRO A 495 -22.49 21.12 14.17
C PRO A 495 -21.50 22.29 14.08
N PRO A 496 -20.29 22.11 13.53
CA PRO A 496 -19.37 23.22 13.29
C PRO A 496 -19.94 24.14 12.19
N SER A 497 -19.61 25.44 12.25
CA SER A 497 -19.95 26.40 11.18
C SER A 497 -19.11 26.19 9.92
N GLU A 498 -17.91 25.64 10.08
CA GLU A 498 -16.97 25.30 9.01
C GLU A 498 -16.14 24.08 9.44
N ILE A 499 -15.82 23.19 8.51
CA ILE A 499 -14.93 22.05 8.76
C ILE A 499 -13.53 22.41 8.29
N LEU A 500 -12.66 22.80 9.23
CA LEU A 500 -11.27 23.14 8.99
C LEU A 500 -10.39 21.94 9.31
N TYR A 501 -9.85 21.34 8.25
CA TYR A 501 -8.84 20.30 8.33
C TYR A 501 -7.46 20.89 8.11
N GLU A 502 -6.55 20.64 9.04
CA GLU A 502 -5.18 21.11 8.98
C GLU A 502 -4.21 19.93 8.93
N PHE A 503 -3.34 19.88 7.92
CA PHE A 503 -2.23 18.94 7.92
C PHE A 503 -1.22 19.30 9.02
N GLN A 504 -0.93 18.34 9.88
CA GLN A 504 -0.01 18.48 11.01
C GLN A 504 1.06 17.38 11.01
N SER A 505 2.18 17.63 11.70
CA SER A 505 3.36 16.76 11.74
C SER A 505 3.80 16.50 13.19
N GLU A 506 2.86 16.10 14.05
CA GLU A 506 3.14 15.77 15.46
C GLU A 506 3.10 14.26 15.74
N GLY A 507 2.63 13.46 14.78
CA GLY A 507 2.48 12.02 14.93
C GLY A 507 3.80 11.30 15.16
N VAL A 508 3.73 10.16 15.84
CA VAL A 508 4.89 9.33 16.19
C VAL A 508 4.64 7.85 15.91
N PHE A 509 5.72 7.12 15.63
CA PHE A 509 5.68 5.66 15.69
C PHE A 509 6.95 5.11 16.32
N LYS A 510 6.82 3.95 16.97
CA LYS A 510 7.92 3.19 17.56
C LYS A 510 7.81 1.73 17.13
N GLN A 511 8.91 1.18 16.65
CA GLN A 511 8.97 -0.19 16.18
C GLN A 511 10.25 -0.88 16.65
N ASN A 512 10.10 -2.12 17.11
CA ASN A 512 11.19 -3.03 17.45
C ASN A 512 11.02 -4.33 16.67
N GLN A 513 12.08 -4.75 15.99
CA GLN A 513 12.10 -5.98 15.20
C GLN A 513 13.29 -6.85 15.57
N LEU A 514 13.04 -8.14 15.71
CA LEU A 514 14.06 -9.18 15.68
C LEU A 514 13.87 -9.98 14.40
N ILE A 515 14.88 -9.96 13.53
CA ILE A 515 14.86 -10.60 12.22
C ILE A 515 15.93 -11.68 12.20
N VAL A 516 15.54 -12.89 11.85
CA VAL A 516 16.46 -14.01 11.64
C VAL A 516 16.41 -14.37 10.17
N ASN A 517 17.51 -14.19 9.44
CA ASN A 517 17.64 -14.67 8.06
C ASN A 517 18.52 -15.90 8.02
N SER A 518 18.14 -16.88 7.20
CA SER A 518 18.90 -18.10 6.98
C SER A 518 19.05 -18.35 5.49
N THR A 519 20.23 -18.82 5.09
CA THR A 519 20.49 -19.27 3.72
C THR A 519 21.27 -20.57 3.76
N ILE A 520 20.84 -21.54 2.96
CA ILE A 520 21.46 -22.85 2.83
C ILE A 520 21.72 -23.10 1.34
N ARG A 521 22.97 -23.38 0.98
CA ARG A 521 23.40 -23.70 -0.38
C ARG A 521 24.28 -24.95 -0.34
N MET A 522 23.74 -26.09 -0.76
CA MET A 522 24.46 -27.36 -0.82
C MET A 522 24.59 -27.82 -2.27
N GLY A 523 25.79 -27.63 -2.84
CA GLY A 523 26.08 -27.96 -4.23
C GLY A 523 25.19 -27.21 -5.22
N ALA A 524 24.94 -27.83 -6.37
CA ALA A 524 24.04 -27.28 -7.40
C ALA A 524 22.57 -27.65 -7.19
N LYS A 525 22.27 -28.59 -6.27
CA LYS A 525 20.93 -29.16 -6.11
C LYS A 525 20.09 -28.49 -5.03
N LEU A 526 20.69 -27.87 -4.02
CA LEU A 526 19.90 -27.28 -2.93
C LEU A 526 20.28 -25.82 -2.71
N SER A 527 19.28 -24.94 -2.81
CA SER A 527 19.38 -23.53 -2.43
C SER A 527 18.10 -23.14 -1.71
N LEU A 528 18.14 -23.00 -0.39
CA LEU A 528 17.03 -22.53 0.43
C LEU A 528 17.40 -21.21 1.09
N PHE A 529 16.42 -20.36 1.29
CA PHE A 529 16.54 -19.13 2.03
C PHE A 529 15.24 -18.83 2.75
N GLY A 530 15.30 -18.06 3.82
CA GLY A 530 14.11 -17.66 4.54
C GLY A 530 14.42 -16.65 5.60
N TYR A 531 13.35 -16.06 6.12
CA TYR A 531 13.43 -15.17 7.26
C TYR A 531 12.29 -15.40 8.23
N TYR A 532 12.56 -15.09 9.49
CA TYR A 532 11.57 -14.91 10.53
C TYR A 532 11.66 -13.49 11.06
N THR A 533 10.53 -12.85 11.32
CA THR A 533 10.46 -11.54 11.97
C THR A 533 9.51 -11.59 13.15
N LEU A 534 10.02 -11.21 14.32
CA LEU A 534 9.22 -10.81 15.48
C LEU A 534 9.15 -9.28 15.49
N ASN A 535 7.94 -8.72 15.46
CA ASN A 535 7.72 -7.29 15.32
C ASN A 535 6.85 -6.75 16.45
N TYR A 536 7.22 -5.60 17.01
CA TYR A 536 6.40 -4.80 17.92
C TYR A 536 6.35 -3.37 17.41
N ALA A 537 5.19 -2.92 16.94
CA ALA A 537 4.99 -1.58 16.41
C ALA A 537 3.81 -0.88 17.07
N LYS A 538 4.02 0.37 17.50
CA LYS A 538 2.99 1.27 18.00
C LYS A 538 3.04 2.59 17.23
N SER A 539 1.88 3.18 16.99
CA SER A 539 1.75 4.49 16.35
C SER A 539 0.41 5.12 16.72
N ASP A 540 0.37 6.44 16.62
CA ASP A 540 -0.84 7.25 16.73
C ASP A 540 -1.43 7.66 15.37
N THR A 541 -0.68 7.50 14.26
CA THR A 541 -1.12 7.85 12.91
C THR A 541 -0.82 6.74 11.90
N SER A 542 -1.60 6.67 10.83
CA SER A 542 -1.32 5.84 9.65
C SER A 542 -0.95 6.68 8.41
N GLY A 543 -0.69 7.98 8.59
CA GLY A 543 -0.33 8.93 7.53
C GLY A 543 -1.27 10.13 7.49
N ALA A 544 -1.03 11.03 6.53
CA ALA A 544 -1.67 12.34 6.44
C ALA A 544 -3.21 12.29 6.44
N SER A 545 -3.84 11.24 5.92
CA SER A 545 -5.30 11.07 5.91
C SER A 545 -5.91 10.62 7.25
N THR A 546 -5.09 10.37 8.27
CA THR A 546 -5.56 9.98 9.60
C THR A 546 -6.14 11.19 10.30
N ILE A 547 -7.39 11.11 10.71
CA ILE A 547 -8.05 12.12 11.54
C ILE A 547 -8.15 11.57 12.96
N PRO A 548 -7.70 12.30 14.01
CA PRO A 548 -7.81 11.86 15.39
C PRO A 548 -9.24 11.50 15.78
N SER A 549 -9.43 10.47 16.59
CA SER A 549 -10.76 10.09 17.10
C SER A 549 -11.31 11.10 18.10
N ILE A 550 -10.43 11.87 18.75
CA ILE A 550 -10.75 13.00 19.62
C ILE A 550 -9.98 14.22 19.09
N PRO A 551 -10.61 15.13 18.31
CA PRO A 551 -9.95 16.32 17.80
C PRO A 551 -9.58 17.26 18.96
N CYS A 552 -8.55 18.07 18.74
CA CYS A 552 -8.05 19.00 19.74
C CYS A 552 -8.17 20.43 19.20
N PRO A 553 -9.33 21.09 19.39
CA PRO A 553 -9.46 22.48 19.00
C PRO A 553 -8.58 23.36 19.92
N VAL A 554 -8.15 24.53 19.42
CA VAL A 554 -7.24 25.45 20.14
C VAL A 554 -7.74 25.81 21.55
N VAL A 555 -9.05 25.76 21.78
CA VAL A 555 -9.69 26.05 23.07
C VAL A 555 -9.53 24.93 24.12
N MET A 556 -9.09 23.72 23.75
CA MET A 556 -8.92 22.59 24.66
C MET A 556 -7.47 22.27 25.05
N SER A 557 -6.48 22.93 24.44
CA SER A 557 -5.05 22.63 24.64
C SER A 557 -4.37 23.37 25.82
N GLY A 558 -5.14 23.83 26.82
CA GLY A 558 -4.61 24.54 28.00
C GLY A 558 -4.19 23.61 29.15
N PRO A 559 -3.35 24.07 30.10
CA PRO A 559 -3.04 23.31 31.32
C PRO A 559 -4.32 23.04 32.12
N GLY A 560 -4.72 21.77 32.24
CA GLY A 560 -5.98 21.33 32.85
C GLY A 560 -7.10 20.98 31.86
N GLY A 561 -6.83 21.02 30.55
CA GLY A 561 -7.76 20.57 29.50
C GLY A 561 -7.93 19.05 29.45
N THR A 562 -9.06 18.60 28.88
CA THR A 562 -9.33 17.17 28.61
C THR A 562 -8.31 16.63 27.60
N PRO A 563 -7.76 15.42 27.80
CA PRO A 563 -6.84 14.81 26.82
C PRO A 563 -7.48 14.74 25.43
N CYS A 564 -6.79 15.27 24.41
CA CYS A 564 -7.25 15.33 23.02
C CYS A 564 -6.09 15.26 22.02
N GLY A 565 -6.43 15.10 20.73
CA GLY A 565 -5.49 15.12 19.62
C GLY A 565 -4.96 13.74 19.27
N ILE A 566 -3.95 13.70 18.42
CA ILE A 566 -3.43 12.44 17.86
C ILE A 566 -2.85 11.53 18.94
N ALA A 567 -2.33 12.08 20.04
CA ALA A 567 -1.74 11.31 21.14
C ALA A 567 -2.74 10.32 21.79
N GLU A 568 -4.04 10.66 21.79
CA GLU A 568 -5.08 9.76 22.31
C GLU A 568 -5.22 8.49 21.48
N ASP A 569 -4.86 8.56 20.20
CA ASP A 569 -4.93 7.43 19.26
C ASP A 569 -3.65 6.58 19.27
N TYR A 570 -2.73 6.78 20.22
CA TYR A 570 -1.52 5.97 20.31
C TYR A 570 -1.82 4.52 20.74
N GLY A 571 -1.61 3.57 19.83
CA GLY A 571 -1.83 2.15 20.08
C GLY A 571 -1.03 1.28 19.13
N ARG A 572 -1.53 0.09 18.78
CA ARG A 572 -0.82 -0.81 17.86
C ARG A 572 -0.84 -0.20 16.46
N ALA A 573 0.31 -0.17 15.79
CA ALA A 573 0.34 0.27 14.40
C ALA A 573 -0.42 -0.75 13.53
N SER A 574 -1.06 -0.31 12.44
CA SER A 574 -1.78 -1.19 11.50
C SER A 574 -0.89 -2.29 10.90
N PHE A 575 0.43 -2.06 10.85
CA PHE A 575 1.45 -3.01 10.41
C PHE A 575 2.10 -3.83 11.54
N ASP A 576 1.58 -3.80 12.79
CA ASP A 576 2.03 -4.61 13.93
C ASP A 576 1.63 -6.10 13.82
N VAL A 577 2.06 -6.74 12.73
CA VAL A 577 1.97 -8.20 12.57
C VAL A 577 3.10 -8.84 13.38
N ARG A 578 2.75 -9.47 14.50
CA ARG A 578 3.70 -9.97 15.52
C ARG A 578 4.72 -10.96 14.95
N HIS A 579 4.26 -11.96 14.20
CA HIS A 579 5.12 -13.00 13.64
C HIS A 579 4.99 -13.04 12.13
N ARG A 580 6.12 -13.08 11.41
CA ARG A 580 6.16 -13.36 9.97
C ARG A 580 7.25 -14.37 9.67
N VAL A 581 6.92 -15.37 8.87
CA VAL A 581 7.84 -16.39 8.36
C VAL A 581 7.76 -16.38 6.84
N PHE A 582 8.91 -16.44 6.20
CA PHE A 582 9.02 -16.68 4.78
C PHE A 582 10.11 -17.72 4.53
N VAL A 583 9.83 -18.68 3.66
CA VAL A 583 10.80 -19.67 3.20
C VAL A 583 10.66 -19.83 1.69
N GLY A 584 11.76 -19.65 0.98
CA GLY A 584 11.83 -19.81 -0.46
C GLY A 584 13.02 -20.67 -0.85
N GLY A 585 12.98 -21.23 -2.06
CA GLY A 585 14.19 -21.86 -2.59
C GLY A 585 13.95 -22.76 -3.78
N SER A 586 14.91 -23.66 -3.96
CA SER A 586 14.99 -24.59 -5.07
C SER A 586 15.68 -25.87 -4.61
N ILE A 587 15.06 -26.99 -4.96
CA ILE A 587 15.51 -28.35 -4.69
C ILE A 587 15.55 -29.09 -6.03
N GLY A 588 16.73 -29.52 -6.45
CA GLY A 588 16.96 -30.38 -7.60
C GLY A 588 16.67 -31.83 -7.22
N LEU A 589 15.74 -32.43 -7.94
CA LEU A 589 15.30 -33.81 -7.79
C LEU A 589 15.97 -34.69 -8.87
N PRO A 590 15.88 -36.03 -8.78
CA PRO A 590 16.29 -36.92 -9.86
C PRO A 590 15.62 -36.58 -11.20
N TYR A 591 16.26 -36.98 -12.30
CA TYR A 591 15.75 -36.78 -13.67
C TYR A 591 15.51 -35.30 -14.05
N ASP A 592 16.34 -34.38 -13.56
CA ASP A 592 16.31 -32.94 -13.87
C ASP A 592 14.99 -32.22 -13.52
N PHE A 593 14.22 -32.80 -12.60
CA PHE A 593 13.11 -32.10 -11.98
C PHE A 593 13.62 -31.09 -10.96
N ARG A 594 12.91 -29.97 -10.82
CA ARG A 594 13.23 -28.92 -9.87
C ARG A 594 11.97 -28.48 -9.14
N LEU A 595 12.02 -28.59 -7.82
CA LEU A 595 10.97 -28.17 -6.90
C LEU A 595 11.36 -26.82 -6.29
N SER A 596 10.48 -25.83 -6.37
CA SER A 596 10.71 -24.49 -5.83
C SER A 596 9.61 -24.14 -4.84
N PRO A 597 9.82 -24.35 -3.53
CA PRO A 597 8.86 -23.95 -2.51
C PRO A 597 8.91 -22.43 -2.29
N PHE A 598 7.75 -21.87 -1.98
CA PHE A 598 7.54 -20.51 -1.49
C PHE A 598 6.47 -20.60 -0.40
N MET A 599 6.88 -20.52 0.86
CA MET A 599 5.99 -20.56 2.01
C MET A 599 5.98 -19.20 2.69
N ILE A 600 4.79 -18.74 3.03
CA ILE A 600 4.60 -17.55 3.85
C ILE A 600 3.59 -17.85 4.96
N ALA A 601 3.94 -17.43 6.17
CA ALA A 601 3.07 -17.52 7.33
C ALA A 601 3.13 -16.21 8.12
N SER A 602 2.01 -15.77 8.68
CA SER A 602 2.00 -14.65 9.60
C SER A 602 0.92 -14.78 10.66
N SER A 603 1.13 -14.16 11.81
CA SER A 603 0.03 -13.87 12.73
C SER A 603 -0.96 -12.89 12.10
N GLY A 604 -2.12 -12.71 12.73
CA GLY A 604 -3.08 -11.72 12.29
C GLY A 604 -2.53 -10.28 12.31
N ALA A 605 -3.05 -9.46 11.40
CA ALA A 605 -2.87 -8.02 11.47
C ALA A 605 -3.84 -7.43 12.50
N PRO A 606 -3.46 -6.38 13.22
CA PRO A 606 -4.36 -5.72 14.12
C PRO A 606 -5.46 -4.95 13.36
N PHE A 607 -6.59 -4.72 14.01
CA PHE A 607 -7.69 -3.93 13.46
C PHE A 607 -8.40 -3.14 14.55
N ASN A 608 -9.00 -2.00 14.17
CA ASN A 608 -9.64 -1.09 15.10
C ASN A 608 -11.09 -1.49 15.38
N ILE A 609 -11.58 -1.23 16.60
CA ILE A 609 -12.99 -1.40 16.97
C ILE A 609 -13.61 -0.01 17.16
N THR A 610 -14.69 0.26 16.43
CA THR A 610 -15.40 1.55 16.41
C THR A 610 -16.89 1.35 16.67
N THR A 611 -17.57 2.38 17.16
CA THR A 611 -19.04 2.36 17.35
C THR A 611 -19.80 2.72 16.07
N GLY A 612 -19.11 3.24 15.06
CA GLY A 612 -19.73 3.76 13.83
C GLY A 612 -20.48 5.08 14.04
N GLN A 613 -20.18 5.79 15.13
CA GLN A 613 -20.68 7.13 15.46
C GLN A 613 -19.74 8.21 14.93
N ASP A 614 -20.27 9.41 14.76
CA ASP A 614 -19.50 10.65 14.60
C ASP A 614 -19.86 11.57 15.77
N LEU A 615 -18.94 11.71 16.72
CA LEU A 615 -19.14 12.55 17.92
C LEU A 615 -18.92 14.04 17.65
N TYR A 616 -18.27 14.41 16.56
CA TYR A 616 -17.78 15.78 16.33
C TYR A 616 -18.39 16.45 15.08
N GLY A 617 -19.27 15.77 14.36
CA GLY A 617 -20.03 16.33 13.24
C GLY A 617 -19.17 16.63 12.01
N ASN A 618 -18.08 15.89 11.83
CA ASN A 618 -17.14 16.06 10.72
C ASN A 618 -17.27 14.96 9.64
N ALA A 619 -18.32 14.15 9.70
CA ALA A 619 -18.57 12.99 8.83
C ALA A 619 -17.46 11.92 8.85
N VAL A 620 -16.73 11.81 9.96
CA VAL A 620 -15.73 10.76 10.19
C VAL A 620 -16.24 9.80 11.26
N PHE A 621 -16.53 8.55 10.85
CA PHE A 621 -17.08 7.52 11.73
C PHE A 621 -15.98 6.72 12.46
N ASN A 622 -14.99 7.40 13.04
CA ASN A 622 -13.82 6.80 13.67
C ASN A 622 -13.93 6.69 15.20
N THR A 623 -15.08 7.00 15.80
CA THR A 623 -15.28 6.95 17.25
C THR A 623 -14.96 5.55 17.80
N ARG A 624 -13.96 5.51 18.70
CA ARG A 624 -13.50 4.27 19.35
C ARG A 624 -14.48 3.83 20.42
N ALA A 625 -14.60 2.52 20.60
CA ALA A 625 -15.45 1.94 21.63
C ALA A 625 -14.85 2.12 23.03
N THR A 626 -15.69 1.97 24.06
CA THR A 626 -15.28 1.92 25.47
C THR A 626 -15.60 0.54 26.04
N PRO A 627 -14.88 0.07 27.07
CA PRO A 627 -15.25 -1.14 27.80
C PRO A 627 -16.71 -1.08 28.29
N GLY A 628 -17.46 -2.16 28.08
CA GLY A 628 -18.85 -2.29 28.48
C GLY A 628 -19.06 -3.24 29.66
N ASN A 629 -20.32 -3.41 30.06
CA ASN A 629 -20.75 -4.45 30.99
C ASN A 629 -21.73 -5.39 30.28
N CYS A 630 -21.34 -6.66 30.13
CA CYS A 630 -22.11 -7.69 29.42
C CYS A 630 -22.70 -8.74 30.36
N SER A 631 -23.04 -8.32 31.60
CA SER A 631 -23.81 -9.16 32.52
C SER A 631 -25.19 -9.49 31.92
N ALA A 632 -25.82 -10.59 32.36
CA ALA A 632 -27.14 -10.98 31.89
C ALA A 632 -28.16 -9.83 32.07
N GLY A 633 -28.82 -9.42 30.98
CA GLY A 633 -29.78 -8.32 30.96
C GLY A 633 -29.18 -6.92 30.77
N ALA A 634 -27.86 -6.78 30.61
CA ALA A 634 -27.25 -5.51 30.28
C ALA A 634 -27.70 -5.01 28.89
N THR A 635 -27.99 -3.71 28.80
CA THR A 635 -28.40 -3.02 27.57
C THR A 635 -27.33 -2.01 27.16
N GLY A 636 -27.24 -1.69 25.87
CA GLY A 636 -26.26 -0.70 25.37
C GLY A 636 -24.80 -1.21 25.31
N SER A 637 -24.55 -2.49 25.58
CA SER A 637 -23.26 -3.17 25.39
C SER A 637 -23.41 -4.38 24.47
N LYS A 638 -22.33 -4.76 23.78
CA LYS A 638 -22.26 -5.95 22.93
C LYS A 638 -21.12 -6.83 23.43
N ASP A 639 -21.47 -8.08 23.76
CA ASP A 639 -20.48 -9.11 24.08
C ASP A 639 -19.92 -9.70 22.80
N THR A 640 -18.59 -9.79 22.71
CA THR A 640 -17.91 -10.20 21.48
C THR A 640 -16.69 -11.06 21.80
N PRO A 641 -16.19 -11.87 20.84
CA PRO A 641 -14.94 -12.61 21.02
C PRO A 641 -13.72 -11.73 21.33
N TYR A 642 -13.80 -10.41 21.10
CA TYR A 642 -12.74 -9.45 21.35
C TYR A 642 -12.91 -8.68 22.66
N GLY A 643 -13.99 -8.93 23.40
CA GLY A 643 -14.33 -8.24 24.63
C GLY A 643 -15.76 -7.67 24.62
N CYS A 644 -16.16 -7.12 25.77
CA CYS A 644 -17.44 -6.45 25.94
C CYS A 644 -17.29 -4.95 25.71
N PHE A 645 -18.09 -4.38 24.82
CA PHE A 645 -17.99 -2.97 24.42
C PHE A 645 -19.33 -2.25 24.48
N ASN A 646 -19.33 -0.99 24.92
CA ASN A 646 -20.51 -0.13 24.79
C ASN A 646 -20.77 0.18 23.31
N LEU A 647 -22.04 0.23 22.93
CA LEU A 647 -22.50 0.60 21.59
C LEU A 647 -22.49 2.13 21.37
N VAL A 648 -22.41 2.89 22.47
CA VAL A 648 -22.31 4.34 22.48
C VAL A 648 -21.08 4.74 23.27
N THR A 649 -20.22 5.56 22.66
CA THR A 649 -19.10 6.18 23.36
C THR A 649 -19.53 7.55 23.85
N LEU A 650 -19.46 7.76 25.17
CA LEU A 650 -19.74 9.06 25.76
C LEU A 650 -18.51 9.97 25.72
N PRO A 651 -18.69 11.29 25.57
CA PRO A 651 -17.61 12.27 25.66
C PRO A 651 -16.79 12.11 26.95
N GLY A 652 -15.46 12.13 26.83
CA GLY A 652 -14.54 12.02 27.96
C GLY A 652 -14.43 10.62 28.58
N ALA A 653 -15.15 9.62 28.05
CA ALA A 653 -15.01 8.24 28.49
C ALA A 653 -13.65 7.65 28.06
N SER A 654 -13.11 6.74 28.87
CA SER A 654 -11.88 6.01 28.53
C SER A 654 -12.15 5.03 27.40
N VAL A 655 -11.66 5.35 26.21
CA VAL A 655 -11.76 4.54 25.01
C VAL A 655 -10.68 3.46 24.97
N ILE A 656 -10.95 2.37 24.27
CA ILE A 656 -9.93 1.34 24.02
C ILE A 656 -8.81 1.88 23.12
N PRO A 657 -7.58 1.37 23.23
CA PRO A 657 -6.49 1.75 22.33
C PRO A 657 -6.82 1.53 20.86
N ILE A 658 -6.23 2.30 19.95
CA ILE A 658 -6.38 2.03 18.51
C ILE A 658 -5.81 0.63 18.19
N ASN A 659 -6.49 -0.08 17.28
CA ASN A 659 -6.04 -1.37 16.75
C ASN A 659 -5.82 -2.45 17.84
N ASP A 660 -6.65 -2.44 18.89
CA ASP A 660 -6.52 -3.33 20.04
C ASP A 660 -6.74 -4.82 19.68
N ALA A 661 -7.67 -5.09 18.76
CA ALA A 661 -8.01 -6.45 18.34
C ALA A 661 -7.04 -7.03 17.29
N THR A 662 -6.98 -8.36 17.20
CA THR A 662 -6.13 -9.08 16.24
C THR A 662 -6.96 -9.96 15.32
N GLY A 663 -6.76 -9.81 14.01
CA GLY A 663 -7.41 -10.66 13.00
C GLY A 663 -6.86 -12.09 12.96
N PRO A 664 -7.33 -12.92 12.02
CA PRO A 664 -6.89 -14.30 11.89
C PRO A 664 -5.47 -14.40 11.33
N GLY A 665 -4.75 -15.45 11.76
CA GLY A 665 -3.45 -15.82 11.19
C GLY A 665 -3.58 -16.26 9.73
N ARG A 666 -2.47 -16.18 8.98
CA ARG A 666 -2.43 -16.47 7.55
C ARG A 666 -1.29 -17.43 7.23
N PHE A 667 -1.54 -18.35 6.31
CA PHE A 667 -0.58 -19.33 5.84
C PHE A 667 -0.87 -19.73 4.39
N ALA A 668 0.17 -19.67 3.56
CA ALA A 668 0.14 -20.19 2.20
C ALA A 668 1.46 -20.88 1.85
N LEU A 669 1.35 -22.08 1.27
CA LEU A 669 2.45 -22.77 0.61
C LEU A 669 2.21 -22.75 -0.90
N ASN A 670 3.05 -22.01 -1.60
CA ASN A 670 3.15 -22.00 -3.05
C ASN A 670 4.27 -22.96 -3.46
N LEU A 671 4.04 -23.73 -4.51
CA LEU A 671 4.97 -24.77 -4.94
C LEU A 671 5.04 -24.80 -6.46
N ARG A 672 6.26 -24.72 -6.99
CA ARG A 672 6.53 -24.89 -8.42
C ARG A 672 7.31 -26.16 -8.67
N LEU A 673 6.81 -27.00 -9.57
CA LEU A 673 7.54 -28.12 -10.14
C LEU A 673 7.91 -27.79 -11.59
N SER A 674 9.15 -28.02 -11.98
CA SER A 674 9.60 -27.78 -13.35
C SER A 674 10.57 -28.84 -13.84
N LYS A 675 10.64 -29.02 -15.17
CA LYS A 675 11.61 -29.87 -15.85
C LYS A 675 12.14 -29.15 -17.07
N THR A 676 13.46 -29.21 -17.28
CA THR A 676 14.12 -28.56 -18.42
C THR A 676 14.71 -29.60 -19.36
N PHE A 677 14.42 -29.46 -20.65
CA PHE A 677 14.96 -30.27 -21.74
C PHE A 677 15.96 -29.43 -22.52
N GLY A 678 17.22 -29.84 -22.52
CA GLY A 678 18.28 -29.20 -23.29
C GLY A 678 18.53 -29.91 -24.62
N PHE A 679 18.75 -29.16 -25.70
CA PHE A 679 19.09 -29.71 -27.01
C PHE A 679 19.96 -28.78 -27.86
N GLY A 680 20.53 -29.30 -28.95
CA GLY A 680 21.49 -28.60 -29.81
C GLY A 680 22.95 -28.81 -29.38
N ALA A 681 23.84 -27.92 -29.81
CA ALA A 681 25.25 -28.00 -29.44
C ALA A 681 25.41 -27.88 -27.91
N LYS A 682 26.24 -28.75 -27.32
CA LYS A 682 26.66 -28.56 -25.92
C LYS A 682 27.47 -27.27 -25.85
N LYS A 683 27.15 -26.42 -24.89
CA LYS A 683 27.93 -25.23 -24.55
C LYS A 683 29.34 -25.73 -24.21
N GLU A 684 30.35 -25.25 -24.94
CA GLU A 684 31.74 -25.56 -24.62
C GLU A 684 31.99 -25.20 -23.15
N SER A 685 32.33 -26.22 -22.37
CA SER A 685 32.77 -26.02 -21.00
C SER A 685 34.18 -25.44 -21.10
N ALA A 686 34.31 -24.11 -21.10
CA ALA A 686 35.61 -23.48 -20.95
C ALA A 686 36.24 -24.01 -19.64
N ALA A 687 37.27 -24.84 -19.80
CA ALA A 687 38.08 -25.32 -18.71
C ALA A 687 38.77 -24.13 -18.02
N GLY A 688 38.75 -24.13 -16.68
CA GLY A 688 39.70 -23.36 -15.87
C GLY A 688 39.51 -21.84 -15.83
N GLY A 689 38.45 -21.36 -15.18
CA GLY A 689 38.38 -19.99 -14.68
C GLY A 689 37.57 -19.98 -13.37
N PRO A 690 37.98 -19.26 -12.31
CA PRO A 690 37.24 -19.27 -11.06
C PRO A 690 35.81 -18.81 -11.34
N ARG A 691 34.83 -19.65 -10.98
CA ARG A 691 33.41 -19.30 -10.99
C ARG A 691 33.18 -18.13 -10.02
N GLY A 692 33.41 -16.92 -10.51
CA GLY A 692 33.13 -15.66 -9.84
C GLY A 692 31.64 -15.42 -9.83
N GLY A 693 30.93 -16.13 -8.94
CA GLY A 693 29.58 -15.71 -8.55
C GLY A 693 29.69 -14.35 -7.86
N THR A 694 29.40 -13.28 -8.59
CA THR A 694 29.20 -11.95 -8.01
C THR A 694 27.81 -11.90 -7.39
N PHE A 695 27.59 -12.74 -6.38
CA PHE A 695 26.43 -12.69 -5.49
C PHE A 695 26.97 -12.39 -4.10
N GLY A 696 26.98 -11.10 -3.74
CA GLY A 696 27.36 -10.67 -2.40
C GLY A 696 27.75 -9.19 -2.30
N ARG A 697 26.77 -8.30 -2.19
CA ARG A 697 26.82 -7.22 -1.18
C ARG A 697 25.42 -7.09 -0.58
N GLY A 698 25.41 -6.97 0.75
CA GLY A 698 24.30 -7.30 1.64
C GLY A 698 23.12 -6.32 1.69
N PRO A 699 22.27 -6.47 2.73
CA PRO A 699 20.95 -5.90 2.83
C PRO A 699 21.01 -4.40 3.13
N GLY A 700 20.22 -3.61 2.39
CA GLY A 700 20.12 -2.17 2.61
C GLY A 700 18.67 -1.71 2.43
N GLY A 701 18.07 -1.28 3.53
CA GLY A 701 17.08 -0.21 3.60
C GLY A 701 15.65 -0.57 3.18
N GLY A 702 14.79 -0.77 4.18
CA GLY A 702 13.34 -0.79 3.99
C GLY A 702 12.79 0.59 3.62
N GLY A 703 11.78 0.56 2.75
CA GLY A 703 10.81 1.63 2.51
C GLY A 703 9.49 0.98 2.10
N PRO A 704 8.32 1.43 2.60
CA PRO A 704 7.03 0.84 2.28
C PRO A 704 6.42 1.49 1.03
N ARG A 705 5.72 0.67 0.24
CA ARG A 705 4.69 0.97 -0.79
C ARG A 705 5.04 0.52 -2.22
N GLY A 706 4.08 -0.20 -2.79
CA GLY A 706 3.61 -0.03 -4.17
C GLY A 706 4.45 -0.63 -5.30
N GLY A 707 3.83 -1.57 -6.03
CA GLY A 707 3.96 -1.61 -7.49
C GLY A 707 5.18 -2.31 -8.09
N GLY A 708 4.94 -3.50 -8.63
CA GLY A 708 5.45 -3.87 -9.96
C GLY A 708 6.94 -3.65 -10.26
N GLY A 709 7.86 -4.14 -9.43
CA GLY A 709 9.28 -4.14 -9.74
C GLY A 709 9.65 -5.22 -10.76
N GLY A 710 9.52 -4.90 -12.05
CA GLY A 710 10.23 -5.58 -13.14
C GLY A 710 11.73 -5.32 -13.00
N GLY A 711 12.42 -6.17 -12.24
CA GLY A 711 13.88 -6.15 -12.16
C GLY A 711 14.49 -6.90 -13.33
N ASP A 712 15.29 -6.21 -14.13
CA ASP A 712 16.04 -6.64 -15.33
C ASP A 712 17.12 -7.72 -15.09
N HIS A 713 16.86 -8.68 -14.22
CA HIS A 713 17.62 -9.93 -14.18
C HIS A 713 16.62 -11.07 -13.96
N GLY A 714 16.21 -11.71 -15.06
CA GLY A 714 15.38 -12.92 -15.12
C GLY A 714 16.07 -14.17 -14.54
N GLY A 715 16.73 -14.03 -13.39
CA GLY A 715 17.35 -15.09 -12.60
C GLY A 715 16.80 -15.14 -11.18
N GLY A 716 15.52 -14.80 -10.98
CA GLY A 716 14.84 -14.86 -9.68
C GLY A 716 13.69 -15.87 -9.71
N MET A 717 13.77 -16.90 -8.85
CA MET A 717 12.75 -17.91 -8.50
C MET A 717 12.04 -18.72 -9.61
N PHE A 718 12.04 -18.25 -10.86
CA PHE A 718 11.27 -18.80 -11.98
C PHE A 718 12.13 -19.34 -13.14
N GLY A 719 13.47 -19.30 -13.02
CA GLY A 719 14.38 -19.90 -13.99
C GLY A 719 14.43 -21.44 -13.90
N GLY A 720 14.38 -22.13 -15.05
CA GLY A 720 14.62 -23.57 -15.17
C GLY A 720 16.04 -23.97 -14.75
N ALA A 721 16.34 -25.26 -14.68
CA ALA A 721 17.72 -25.72 -14.51
C ALA A 721 18.50 -25.41 -15.80
N PRO A 722 19.66 -24.73 -15.75
CA PRO A 722 20.46 -24.52 -16.95
C PRO A 722 20.94 -25.89 -17.45
N SER A 723 20.53 -26.28 -18.66
CA SER A 723 21.17 -27.43 -19.31
C SER A 723 22.50 -27.00 -19.94
N ASN A 724 23.38 -27.97 -20.17
CA ASN A 724 24.63 -27.75 -20.89
C ASN A 724 24.43 -27.55 -22.39
N TYR A 725 23.19 -27.37 -22.87
CA TYR A 725 22.88 -27.24 -24.28
C TYR A 725 22.50 -25.80 -24.64
N ARG A 726 22.74 -25.44 -25.91
CA ARG A 726 22.41 -24.13 -26.48
C ARG A 726 20.93 -23.79 -26.28
N TYR A 727 20.03 -24.71 -26.64
CA TYR A 727 18.60 -24.53 -26.54
C TYR A 727 18.03 -25.21 -25.29
N ASN A 728 17.09 -24.56 -24.61
CA ASN A 728 16.46 -25.05 -23.39
C ASN A 728 14.94 -24.84 -23.43
N LEU A 729 14.18 -25.94 -23.35
CA LEU A 729 12.73 -25.92 -23.20
C LEU A 729 12.34 -26.36 -21.78
N THR A 730 11.75 -25.46 -20.99
CA THR A 730 11.32 -25.74 -19.61
C THR A 730 9.81 -25.77 -19.53
N PHE A 731 9.27 -26.86 -18.97
CA PHE A 731 7.87 -26.96 -18.56
C PHE A 731 7.77 -26.78 -17.06
N GLY A 732 6.71 -26.11 -16.60
CA GLY A 732 6.45 -25.91 -15.18
C GLY A 732 4.97 -25.91 -14.82
N VAL A 733 4.69 -26.36 -13.60
CA VAL A 733 3.39 -26.23 -12.94
C VAL A 733 3.61 -25.46 -11.65
N ASN A 734 2.86 -24.39 -11.44
CA ASN A 734 2.95 -23.53 -10.28
C ASN A 734 1.61 -23.54 -9.52
N ALA A 735 1.57 -24.19 -8.36
CA ALA A 735 0.41 -24.19 -7.48
C ALA A 735 0.58 -23.12 -6.41
N ARG A 736 -0.36 -22.17 -6.33
CA ARG A 736 -0.46 -21.19 -5.25
C ARG A 736 -1.45 -21.70 -4.20
N ASN A 737 -1.07 -21.62 -2.93
CA ASN A 737 -1.83 -22.13 -1.79
C ASN A 737 -2.23 -23.61 -1.99
N VAL A 738 -1.23 -24.49 -2.12
CA VAL A 738 -1.39 -25.91 -2.49
C VAL A 738 -2.37 -26.67 -1.58
N PHE A 739 -2.42 -26.30 -0.29
CA PHE A 739 -3.32 -26.89 0.70
C PHE A 739 -4.75 -26.32 0.66
N ASN A 740 -5.01 -25.32 -0.18
CA ASN A 740 -6.29 -24.60 -0.24
C ASN A 740 -6.72 -24.06 1.13
N ASN A 741 -5.77 -23.59 1.96
CA ASN A 741 -6.07 -23.01 3.26
C ASN A 741 -6.76 -21.66 3.06
N VAL A 742 -7.94 -21.44 3.64
CA VAL A 742 -8.69 -20.20 3.46
C VAL A 742 -8.05 -19.10 4.30
N ASN A 743 -7.45 -18.11 3.63
CA ASN A 743 -6.86 -16.94 4.27
C ASN A 743 -7.83 -15.77 4.17
N VAL A 744 -8.56 -15.46 5.25
CA VAL A 744 -9.53 -14.36 5.26
C VAL A 744 -8.90 -13.00 5.58
N SER A 745 -9.57 -11.92 5.19
CA SER A 745 -9.16 -10.53 5.48
C SER A 745 -9.22 -10.21 6.98
N ASN A 746 -8.94 -8.96 7.36
CA ASN A 746 -9.25 -8.55 8.73
C ASN A 746 -10.78 -8.50 8.91
N PRO A 747 -11.29 -8.83 10.11
CA PRO A 747 -12.71 -8.72 10.40
C PRO A 747 -13.24 -7.29 10.38
N VAL A 748 -14.56 -7.16 10.24
CA VAL A 748 -15.28 -5.88 10.32
C VAL A 748 -15.28 -5.39 11.77
N GLY A 749 -14.64 -4.24 11.99
CA GLY A 749 -14.46 -3.64 13.32
C GLY A 749 -15.52 -2.61 13.75
N ASN A 750 -16.59 -2.41 12.97
CA ASN A 750 -17.67 -1.49 13.33
C ASN A 750 -18.76 -2.23 14.12
N LEU A 751 -18.95 -1.89 15.41
CA LEU A 751 -19.91 -2.55 16.31
C LEU A 751 -21.36 -2.49 15.82
N SER A 752 -21.71 -1.46 15.06
CA SER A 752 -23.04 -1.31 14.45
C SER A 752 -23.27 -2.20 13.22
N SER A 753 -22.21 -2.83 12.69
CA SER A 753 -22.34 -3.78 11.58
C SER A 753 -23.05 -5.07 12.03
N PRO A 754 -23.96 -5.62 11.19
CA PRO A 754 -24.54 -6.94 11.40
C PRO A 754 -23.49 -8.07 11.43
N ILE A 755 -22.37 -7.89 10.71
CA ILE A 755 -21.29 -8.88 10.57
C ILE A 755 -20.02 -8.47 11.34
N PHE A 756 -20.19 -7.74 12.46
CA PHE A 756 -19.07 -7.39 13.33
C PHE A 756 -18.27 -8.63 13.75
N GLY A 757 -16.94 -8.56 13.63
CA GLY A 757 -16.05 -9.67 13.99
C GLY A 757 -15.96 -10.78 12.93
N GLU A 758 -16.69 -10.65 11.83
CA GLU A 758 -16.60 -11.55 10.68
C GLU A 758 -15.78 -10.89 9.55
N SER A 759 -15.19 -11.70 8.69
CA SER A 759 -14.54 -11.23 7.46
C SER A 759 -15.49 -11.43 6.29
N ASN A 760 -15.49 -10.52 5.32
CA ASN A 760 -16.33 -10.62 4.11
C ASN A 760 -15.48 -10.70 2.83
N GLY A 761 -14.27 -11.23 2.96
CA GLY A 761 -13.32 -11.31 1.86
C GLY A 761 -12.07 -12.09 2.21
N LEU A 762 -11.31 -12.45 1.18
CA LEU A 762 -10.02 -13.11 1.35
C LEU A 762 -8.89 -12.10 1.59
N ALA A 763 -7.84 -12.53 2.29
CA ALA A 763 -6.62 -11.75 2.44
C ALA A 763 -5.84 -11.74 1.12
N GLY A 764 -5.74 -10.55 0.51
CA GLY A 764 -4.97 -10.35 -0.72
C GLY A 764 -3.45 -10.53 -0.55
N GLY A 765 -2.72 -10.25 -1.63
CA GLY A 765 -1.27 -10.35 -1.68
C GLY A 765 -0.80 -11.78 -1.93
N PRO A 766 0.23 -12.29 -1.21
CA PRO A 766 0.82 -13.60 -1.51
C PRO A 766 -0.03 -14.80 -1.02
N PHE A 767 -1.12 -14.55 -0.28
CA PHE A 767 -1.95 -15.60 0.33
C PHE A 767 -3.09 -16.07 -0.59
N SER A 768 -3.76 -15.13 -1.27
CA SER A 768 -4.89 -15.42 -2.15
C SER A 768 -5.15 -14.27 -3.13
N SER A 769 -6.07 -14.49 -4.06
CA SER A 769 -6.68 -13.47 -4.91
C SER A 769 -8.16 -13.30 -4.56
N SER A 770 -8.79 -12.19 -4.93
CA SER A 770 -10.26 -12.06 -4.83
C SER A 770 -11.00 -13.16 -5.58
N THR A 771 -10.42 -13.68 -6.66
CA THR A 771 -11.09 -14.63 -7.55
C THR A 771 -11.10 -16.07 -7.03
N ALA A 772 -9.99 -16.52 -6.45
CA ALA A 772 -9.80 -17.91 -6.04
C ALA A 772 -8.84 -18.05 -4.85
N ASN A 773 -9.12 -19.02 -3.99
CA ASN A 773 -8.30 -19.33 -2.82
C ASN A 773 -7.03 -20.14 -3.16
N ARG A 774 -7.13 -21.07 -4.14
CA ARG A 774 -6.03 -21.86 -4.71
C ARG A 774 -6.03 -21.70 -6.23
N ARG A 775 -4.84 -21.58 -6.82
CA ARG A 775 -4.64 -21.42 -8.26
C ARG A 775 -3.51 -22.29 -8.79
N ILE A 776 -3.65 -22.83 -10.00
CA ILE A 776 -2.61 -23.65 -10.66
C ILE A 776 -2.28 -23.08 -12.04
N ASP A 777 -1.09 -22.51 -12.20
CA ASP A 777 -0.61 -21.99 -13.47
C ASP A 777 0.28 -23.01 -14.19
N LEU A 778 0.09 -23.14 -15.51
CA LEU A 778 0.96 -23.93 -16.40
C LEU A 778 1.93 -23.00 -17.11
N GLN A 779 3.19 -23.42 -17.25
CA GLN A 779 4.28 -22.59 -17.75
C GLN A 779 5.11 -23.32 -18.80
N VAL A 780 5.52 -22.59 -19.83
CA VAL A 780 6.52 -23.01 -20.81
C VAL A 780 7.52 -21.88 -21.02
N SER A 781 8.81 -22.18 -21.02
CA SER A 781 9.85 -21.25 -21.46
C SER A 781 10.82 -21.89 -22.45
N PHE A 782 11.24 -21.12 -23.44
CA PHE A 782 12.26 -21.48 -24.40
C PHE A 782 13.41 -20.47 -24.33
N ASN A 783 14.64 -20.94 -24.21
CA ASN A 783 15.85 -20.10 -24.15
C ASN A 783 16.86 -20.58 -25.19
N PHE A 784 17.59 -19.67 -25.84
CA PHE A 784 18.54 -19.99 -26.90
C PHE A 784 19.84 -19.19 -26.86
#